data_AF-A0A0C9XL83-F1
#
_entry.id   AF-A0A0C9XL83-F1
#
_cell.length_a   1.000
_cell.length_b   1.000
_cell.length_c   1.000
_cell.angle_alpha   90.00
_cell.angle_beta   90.00
_cell.angle_gamma   90.00
#
_symmetry.space_group_name_H-M   'P 1'
#
loop_
_entity.id
_entity.type
_entity.pdbx_description
1 polymer ?
#
loop_
_entity_poly.entity_id
_entity_poly.type
_entity_poly.pdbx_seq_one_letter_code
_entity_poly.pdbx_strand_id
1 'polypeptide(L)'
;MTDAQTSQGFVRTLKATSDPPIVGGPFKIELARLAWDDASFHVPCKSEVVADWVLTKFLKEKTRGFSANPLIDIRYWKLLLDVISSQDSGVSQAQEGSTSRLPKTWFSALLLRIPIGVILLSFLTLLKGARPDDLEQLILVAHSCLSSLWPVGLNKMNTELLLDCWGTFLQIFEETGPTEGFSQIGTLLSKSYRNSLAISSGKKKMYNTFVQSYLPHWLKCIGSLNNATQDAAFHEIVFSAGTETLFNLEILRQSQDLKVENTIFDAFDNLGKSYRHLILEALPKLFSQYIQSISRYRNALFSQGSHQQAGTALNQLHAAGMCFFTSCQAYLDETDDHERAWTTRAALLDIVEEENLFDRMLDVDCVFNRNVEASIAILASGQRPDQTGIITLSLRCLTVIAHIDHDLIIPSIPRIFSQLICISQVDLDQLGFLELMIDYYTKTRTMDIHLENLFACLLSGKLEPCGDSRQRCQIGLSSPILHPLHLTRLSKALKFLTPNQCLPSLKNAFEILSGIWHKFNAADHQKGAEQSRGSAKKKETAGKQEHQDTNPESVAVTYCLVARLASTLLSSLPTQSLPPMSQEKVCECVEEFRASFLQQTLSKVLNLVLRDSNTWPAQVIAASTLQVQYTLDRSTNFALSPKFNSKLSKKMKDALENDELLPGLSLEIFRHHLHHASAMDASVSQAVVKKFLLYLERSFTPADVVWSGESHYLTIGHPGKAECALALLHLILERWLPTVEILATPEQLTQLLKVIMRVKIPLKTCSLEGQLRPEHLLLRTLHSAEFWELHIMRNAFLAHLDEITAFLDEDSSDKLESSQISDITSVYRLLLFSPPEYFTKTSRNDLVRRALKADSRLSHFSSSSDELLSNFEALSIIRVFLKRITLHIGSIEQSPADLANLILRLLDQEESNTPFPEFLSTPTLDLIDLYLLCVF
;
A
#
# COMPACT_ATOMS: atom_id res chain seq x y z
N MET A 1 36.04 68.50 -20.20
CA MET A 1 35.56 67.33 -20.98
C MET A 1 36.46 66.96 -22.16
N THR A 2 37.71 67.46 -22.26
CA THR A 2 38.51 67.35 -23.48
C THR A 2 39.56 66.22 -23.50
N ASP A 3 40.06 65.76 -22.35
CA ASP A 3 41.15 64.76 -22.35
C ASP A 3 40.70 63.31 -22.63
N ALA A 4 39.43 62.95 -22.42
CA ALA A 4 38.93 61.60 -22.68
C ALA A 4 38.62 61.29 -24.16
N GLN A 5 38.67 62.31 -25.04
CA GLN A 5 38.35 62.20 -26.47
C GLN A 5 39.53 61.69 -27.33
N THR A 6 40.71 61.51 -26.74
CA THR A 6 41.86 60.90 -27.42
C THR A 6 42.05 59.46 -26.94
N SER A 7 42.54 58.57 -27.82
CA SER A 7 42.79 57.16 -27.48
C SER A 7 43.76 57.00 -26.28
N GLN A 8 44.79 57.85 -26.20
CA GLN A 8 45.73 57.87 -25.07
C GLN A 8 45.09 58.41 -23.78
N GLY A 9 44.26 59.45 -23.89
CA GLY A 9 43.56 60.03 -22.76
C GLY A 9 42.50 59.09 -22.18
N PHE A 10 41.80 58.32 -23.01
CA PHE A 10 40.88 57.27 -22.59
C PHE A 10 41.58 56.18 -21.76
N VAL A 11 42.70 55.63 -22.25
CA VAL A 11 43.48 54.62 -21.50
C VAL A 11 44.00 55.18 -20.17
N ARG A 12 44.48 56.43 -20.13
CA ARG A 12 44.92 57.10 -18.89
C ARG A 12 43.77 57.28 -17.92
N THR A 13 42.59 57.63 -18.43
CA THR A 13 41.38 57.85 -17.63
C THR A 13 40.90 56.56 -16.95
N LEU A 14 40.91 55.42 -17.66
CA LEU A 14 40.58 54.11 -17.08
C LEU A 14 41.62 53.65 -16.03
N LYS A 15 42.90 54.01 -16.22
CA LYS A 15 44.01 53.68 -15.31
C LYS A 15 44.17 54.64 -14.13
N ALA A 16 43.43 55.75 -14.07
CA ALA A 16 43.49 56.70 -12.97
C ALA A 16 43.19 56.03 -11.61
N THR A 17 43.68 56.58 -10.51
CA THR A 17 43.44 56.02 -9.16
C THR A 17 42.08 56.41 -8.58
N SER A 18 41.56 57.59 -8.92
CA SER A 18 40.24 58.11 -8.51
C SER A 18 39.11 57.63 -9.42
N ASP A 19 37.91 57.39 -8.87
CA ASP A 19 36.69 57.05 -9.62
C ASP A 19 35.51 57.83 -8.99
N PRO A 20 34.98 58.89 -9.65
CA PRO A 20 35.29 59.33 -11.00
C PRO A 20 36.72 59.90 -11.16
N PRO A 21 37.33 59.84 -12.37
CA PRO A 21 38.69 60.34 -12.63
C PRO A 21 38.84 61.85 -12.41
N ILE A 22 37.76 62.61 -12.68
CA ILE A 22 37.64 64.04 -12.44
C ILE A 22 36.53 64.23 -11.41
N VAL A 23 36.78 65.03 -10.37
CA VAL A 23 35.79 65.32 -9.32
C VAL A 23 34.53 65.93 -9.96
N GLY A 24 33.36 65.32 -9.71
CA GLY A 24 32.08 65.73 -10.31
C GLY A 24 31.85 65.27 -11.75
N GLY A 25 32.77 64.51 -12.35
CA GLY A 25 32.61 63.89 -13.66
C GLY A 25 31.93 62.50 -13.62
N PRO A 26 31.67 61.89 -14.80
CA PRO A 26 31.08 60.55 -14.89
C PRO A 26 32.02 59.48 -14.32
N PHE A 27 31.44 58.39 -13.84
CA PHE A 27 32.20 57.24 -13.35
C PHE A 27 32.97 56.55 -14.47
N LYS A 28 34.05 55.83 -14.14
CA LYS A 28 34.84 55.11 -15.15
C LYS A 28 34.02 54.10 -15.95
N ILE A 29 33.04 53.44 -15.32
CA ILE A 29 32.15 52.50 -16.01
C ILE A 29 31.28 53.19 -17.06
N GLU A 30 30.80 54.40 -16.77
CA GLU A 30 30.02 55.21 -17.72
C GLU A 30 30.90 55.68 -18.87
N LEU A 31 32.13 56.13 -18.57
CA LEU A 31 33.11 56.51 -19.60
C LEU A 31 33.49 55.33 -20.49
N ALA A 32 33.69 54.14 -19.92
CA ALA A 32 33.99 52.93 -20.68
C ALA A 32 32.79 52.50 -21.55
N ARG A 33 31.57 52.62 -21.04
CA ARG A 33 30.34 52.31 -21.78
C ARG A 33 30.12 53.28 -22.94
N LEU A 34 30.19 54.59 -22.68
CA LEU A 34 30.08 55.63 -23.71
C LEU A 34 31.14 55.45 -24.80
N ALA A 35 32.38 55.17 -24.40
CA ALA A 35 33.43 54.88 -25.36
C ALA A 35 33.09 53.63 -26.17
N TRP A 36 32.62 52.54 -25.56
CA TRP A 36 32.27 51.30 -26.26
C TRP A 36 31.15 51.48 -27.29
N ASP A 37 30.06 52.14 -26.89
CA ASP A 37 28.87 52.36 -27.73
C ASP A 37 29.14 53.37 -28.88
N ASP A 38 30.12 54.26 -28.73
CA ASP A 38 30.53 55.19 -29.80
C ASP A 38 31.40 54.48 -30.86
N ALA A 39 30.78 54.10 -31.97
CA ALA A 39 31.44 53.51 -33.13
C ALA A 39 32.44 54.46 -33.82
N SER A 40 32.27 55.78 -33.67
CA SER A 40 33.16 56.79 -34.25
C SER A 40 34.43 57.00 -33.42
N PHE A 41 34.43 56.57 -32.16
CA PHE A 41 35.57 56.67 -31.26
C PHE A 41 36.59 55.54 -31.49
N HIS A 42 37.66 55.86 -32.21
CA HIS A 42 38.73 54.93 -32.55
C HIS A 42 39.78 54.79 -31.43
N VAL A 43 39.90 53.57 -30.88
CA VAL A 43 40.98 53.17 -29.96
C VAL A 43 41.60 51.88 -30.50
N PRO A 44 42.92 51.80 -30.73
CA PRO A 44 43.57 50.55 -31.12
C PRO A 44 43.29 49.45 -30.10
N CYS A 45 42.83 48.29 -30.56
CA CYS A 45 42.42 47.15 -29.71
C CYS A 45 41.43 47.54 -28.60
N LYS A 46 40.47 48.44 -28.89
CA LYS A 46 39.44 48.93 -27.96
C LYS A 46 38.81 47.84 -27.08
N SER A 47 38.48 46.69 -27.68
CA SER A 47 37.90 45.54 -26.96
C SER A 47 38.85 44.94 -25.91
N GLU A 48 40.14 44.82 -26.23
CA GLU A 48 41.15 44.29 -25.32
C GLU A 48 41.40 45.27 -24.16
N VAL A 49 41.49 46.57 -24.46
CA VAL A 49 41.70 47.63 -23.46
C VAL A 49 40.55 47.67 -22.44
N VAL A 50 39.30 47.60 -22.92
CA VAL A 50 38.12 47.62 -22.03
C VAL A 50 38.03 46.32 -21.22
N ALA A 51 38.23 45.16 -21.84
CA ALA A 51 38.20 43.88 -21.15
C ALA A 51 39.31 43.75 -20.08
N ASP A 52 40.55 44.16 -20.40
CA ASP A 52 41.68 44.18 -19.46
C ASP A 52 41.38 45.07 -18.25
N TRP A 53 40.80 46.25 -18.50
CA TRP A 53 40.41 47.17 -17.43
C TRP A 53 39.34 46.57 -16.51
N VAL A 54 38.25 46.03 -17.06
CA VAL A 54 37.16 45.44 -16.26
C VAL A 54 37.68 44.24 -15.44
N LEU A 55 38.40 43.31 -16.07
CA LEU A 55 38.93 42.14 -15.39
C LEU A 55 40.00 42.50 -14.34
N THR A 56 40.83 43.52 -14.60
CA THR A 56 41.79 44.04 -13.62
C THR A 56 41.08 44.70 -12.43
N LYS A 57 39.97 45.42 -12.68
CA LYS A 57 39.11 46.00 -11.64
C LYS A 57 38.50 44.92 -10.76
N PHE A 58 37.91 43.88 -11.36
CA PHE A 58 37.41 42.70 -10.65
C PHE A 58 38.47 42.05 -9.76
N LEU A 59 39.71 41.93 -10.23
CA LEU A 59 40.79 41.32 -9.45
C LEU A 59 41.32 42.19 -8.31
N LYS A 60 41.51 43.50 -8.55
CA LYS A 60 42.17 44.42 -7.59
C LYS A 60 41.22 44.98 -6.54
N GLU A 61 39.94 45.16 -6.87
CA GLU A 61 38.96 45.82 -5.99
C GLU A 61 38.04 44.83 -5.26
N LYS A 62 38.37 43.53 -5.28
CA LYS A 62 37.60 42.44 -4.66
C LYS A 62 37.33 42.59 -3.15
N THR A 63 38.15 43.36 -2.43
CA THR A 63 38.01 43.59 -0.97
C THR A 63 37.19 44.83 -0.61
N ARG A 64 36.68 45.59 -1.58
CA ARG A 64 35.83 46.75 -1.31
C ARG A 64 34.46 46.30 -0.77
N GLY A 65 33.88 47.13 0.10
CA GLY A 65 32.55 46.88 0.68
C GLY A 65 31.47 46.70 -0.38
N PHE A 66 30.42 45.96 -0.04
CA PHE A 66 29.37 45.48 -0.96
C PHE A 66 28.91 46.57 -1.94
N SER A 67 28.42 47.72 -1.46
CA SER A 67 27.84 48.80 -2.29
C SER A 67 28.78 49.45 -3.32
N ALA A 68 30.10 49.27 -3.21
CA ALA A 68 31.09 49.87 -4.10
C ALA A 68 31.94 48.82 -4.86
N ASN A 69 31.56 47.54 -4.78
CA ASN A 69 32.34 46.46 -5.38
C ASN A 69 31.92 46.23 -6.84
N PRO A 70 32.86 46.33 -7.81
CA PRO A 70 32.53 46.15 -9.23
C PRO A 70 32.01 44.74 -9.55
N LEU A 71 32.30 43.72 -8.72
CA LEU A 71 31.85 42.35 -8.94
C LEU A 71 30.34 42.17 -8.77
N ILE A 72 29.68 43.03 -8.00
CA ILE A 72 28.22 42.97 -7.83
C ILE A 72 27.47 44.03 -8.64
N ASP A 73 28.20 44.87 -9.38
CA ASP A 73 27.60 45.90 -10.24
C ASP A 73 27.40 45.34 -11.66
N ILE A 74 26.14 45.11 -12.01
CA ILE A 74 25.73 44.53 -13.29
C ILE A 74 26.22 45.33 -14.50
N ARG A 75 26.49 46.64 -14.36
CA ARG A 75 26.99 47.48 -15.45
C ARG A 75 28.35 47.01 -15.96
N TYR A 76 29.22 46.55 -15.06
CA TYR A 76 30.54 46.02 -15.43
C TYR A 76 30.43 44.69 -16.17
N TRP A 77 29.57 43.78 -15.71
CA TRP A 77 29.34 42.50 -16.37
C TRP A 77 28.66 42.67 -17.74
N LYS A 78 27.68 43.57 -17.88
CA LYS A 78 27.04 43.86 -19.18
C LYS A 78 28.03 44.45 -20.19
N LEU A 79 28.86 45.40 -19.77
CA LEU A 79 29.92 45.94 -20.62
C LEU A 79 30.92 44.85 -21.06
N LEU A 80 31.31 43.98 -20.12
CA LEU A 80 32.21 42.87 -20.42
C LEU A 80 31.58 41.88 -21.42
N LEU A 81 30.31 41.53 -21.24
CA LEU A 81 29.58 40.65 -22.15
C LEU A 81 29.54 41.22 -23.57
N ASP A 82 29.17 42.49 -23.72
CA ASP A 82 29.09 43.15 -25.02
C ASP A 82 30.45 43.16 -25.73
N VAL A 83 31.53 43.45 -25.00
CA VAL A 83 32.91 43.46 -25.52
C VAL A 83 33.36 42.07 -26.00
N ILE A 84 32.94 41.03 -25.29
CA ILE A 84 33.29 39.65 -25.63
C ILE A 84 32.45 39.16 -26.82
N SER A 85 31.16 39.51 -26.88
CA SER A 85 30.18 39.01 -27.86
C SER A 85 30.14 39.76 -29.21
N SER A 86 30.67 40.98 -29.32
CA SER A 86 30.47 41.90 -30.48
C SER A 86 31.13 41.53 -31.82
N GLN A 87 31.28 40.25 -32.18
CA GLN A 87 32.01 39.85 -33.40
C GLN A 87 31.17 39.71 -34.68
N ASP A 88 29.85 39.97 -34.65
CA ASP A 88 28.95 39.66 -35.78
C ASP A 88 28.57 40.83 -36.72
N SER A 89 29.24 41.98 -36.66
CA SER A 89 28.90 43.13 -37.54
C SER A 89 30.00 43.54 -38.54
N GLY A 90 30.91 42.62 -38.87
CA GLY A 90 31.87 42.78 -39.97
C GLY A 90 31.45 41.96 -41.19
N VAL A 91 30.85 42.62 -42.18
CA VAL A 91 30.41 42.09 -43.48
C VAL A 91 31.43 41.14 -44.12
N SER A 92 31.07 39.87 -44.29
CA SER A 92 31.42 39.02 -45.45
C SER A 92 30.48 37.82 -45.49
N GLN A 93 29.56 37.84 -46.46
CA GLN A 93 28.75 36.68 -46.85
C GLN A 93 29.64 35.57 -47.43
N ALA A 94 29.13 34.34 -47.32
CA ALA A 94 29.54 33.09 -47.99
C ALA A 94 30.70 32.31 -47.33
N GLN A 95 30.36 31.31 -46.51
CA GLN A 95 30.09 29.95 -46.97
C GLN A 95 29.72 29.04 -45.78
N GLU A 96 28.58 28.38 -45.91
CA GLU A 96 28.17 27.26 -45.06
C GLU A 96 29.17 26.10 -45.24
N GLY A 97 29.74 25.60 -44.14
CA GLY A 97 30.59 24.42 -44.20
C GLY A 97 31.59 24.26 -43.06
N SER A 98 31.09 24.04 -41.84
CA SER A 98 31.76 23.30 -40.77
C SER A 98 33.05 23.85 -40.10
N THR A 99 33.02 23.77 -38.77
CA THR A 99 34.13 23.72 -37.79
C THR A 99 34.72 25.03 -37.23
N SER A 100 34.47 25.21 -35.91
CA SER A 100 35.33 25.88 -34.92
C SER A 100 35.73 27.35 -35.14
N ARG A 101 34.91 28.27 -34.62
CA ARG A 101 35.25 29.69 -34.39
C ARG A 101 36.57 29.81 -33.59
N LEU A 102 37.61 30.43 -34.16
CA LEU A 102 38.88 30.67 -33.47
C LEU A 102 38.70 31.71 -32.34
N PRO A 103 39.11 31.41 -31.08
CA PRO A 103 39.04 32.39 -30.00
C PRO A 103 39.91 33.62 -30.30
N LYS A 104 39.42 34.81 -29.97
CA LYS A 104 40.15 36.09 -30.09
C LYS A 104 41.57 35.92 -29.51
N THR A 105 42.62 36.07 -30.32
CA THR A 105 44.01 35.79 -29.91
C THR A 105 44.48 36.61 -28.69
N TRP A 106 43.97 37.83 -28.54
CA TRP A 106 44.23 38.70 -27.38
C TRP A 106 43.60 38.16 -26.08
N PHE A 107 42.52 37.39 -26.17
CA PHE A 107 41.79 36.87 -25.02
C PHE A 107 42.63 35.85 -24.26
N SER A 108 43.31 34.95 -24.98
CA SER A 108 44.27 34.01 -24.41
C SER A 108 45.40 34.73 -23.70
N ALA A 109 46.01 35.74 -24.33
CA ALA A 109 47.11 36.52 -23.74
C ALA A 109 46.68 37.26 -22.46
N LEU A 110 45.46 37.81 -22.44
CA LEU A 110 44.89 38.50 -21.30
C LEU A 110 44.61 37.55 -20.13
N LEU A 111 43.97 36.43 -20.39
CA LEU A 111 43.59 35.45 -19.37
C LEU A 111 44.78 34.65 -18.83
N LEU A 112 45.88 34.58 -19.56
CA LEU A 112 47.15 34.09 -19.00
C LEU A 112 47.68 34.99 -17.86
N ARG A 113 47.31 36.28 -17.83
CA ARG A 113 47.76 37.25 -16.81
C ARG A 113 46.75 37.44 -15.68
N ILE A 114 45.45 37.28 -15.97
CA ILE A 114 44.37 37.52 -15.01
C ILE A 114 43.73 36.20 -14.57
N PRO A 115 43.87 35.78 -13.30
CA PRO A 115 43.33 34.51 -12.82
C PRO A 115 41.81 34.61 -12.60
N ILE A 116 41.03 34.16 -13.60
CA ILE A 116 39.56 34.17 -13.55
C ILE A 116 39.01 33.42 -12.33
N GLY A 117 39.66 32.34 -11.89
CA GLY A 117 39.19 31.56 -10.72
C GLY A 117 39.13 32.39 -9.44
N VAL A 118 40.08 33.32 -9.24
CA VAL A 118 40.09 34.22 -8.08
C VAL A 118 38.97 35.27 -8.17
N ILE A 119 38.67 35.73 -9.39
CA ILE A 119 37.55 36.63 -9.65
C ILE A 119 36.24 35.92 -9.32
N LEU A 120 36.06 34.68 -9.81
CA LEU A 120 34.85 33.90 -9.53
C LEU A 120 34.70 33.58 -8.04
N LEU A 121 35.76 33.15 -7.36
CA LEU A 121 35.71 32.90 -5.92
C LEU A 121 35.27 34.15 -5.15
N SER A 122 35.87 35.30 -5.48
CA SER A 122 35.51 36.58 -4.86
C SER A 122 34.07 36.99 -5.17
N PHE A 123 33.62 36.78 -6.41
CA PHE A 123 32.24 37.01 -6.82
C PHE A 123 31.27 36.17 -5.99
N LEU A 124 31.50 34.85 -5.92
CA LEU A 124 30.71 33.93 -5.11
C LEU A 124 30.66 34.39 -3.65
N THR A 125 31.81 34.64 -3.00
CA THR A 125 31.83 35.09 -1.59
C THR A 125 31.00 36.36 -1.36
N LEU A 126 30.97 37.29 -2.32
CA LEU A 126 30.18 38.52 -2.21
C LEU A 126 28.68 38.28 -2.37
N LEU A 127 28.26 37.25 -3.11
CA LEU A 127 26.85 36.90 -3.27
C LEU A 127 26.18 36.54 -1.94
N LYS A 128 26.95 36.05 -0.96
CA LYS A 128 26.46 35.74 0.39
C LYS A 128 25.80 36.93 1.11
N GLY A 129 26.17 38.16 0.76
CA GLY A 129 25.64 39.38 1.38
C GLY A 129 24.57 40.12 0.58
N ALA A 130 24.12 39.56 -0.55
CA ALA A 130 23.28 40.24 -1.52
C ALA A 130 21.77 40.00 -1.31
N ARG A 131 20.93 40.97 -1.71
CA ARG A 131 19.46 40.83 -1.67
C ARG A 131 18.96 40.05 -2.90
N PRO A 132 17.95 39.16 -2.77
CA PRO A 132 17.49 38.28 -3.85
C PRO A 132 17.04 39.00 -5.13
N ASP A 133 16.36 40.15 -5.00
CA ASP A 133 15.63 40.78 -6.10
C ASP A 133 16.52 41.33 -7.24
N ASP A 134 17.78 41.66 -6.97
CA ASP A 134 18.73 42.20 -7.96
C ASP A 134 19.74 41.13 -8.48
N LEU A 135 19.72 39.93 -7.89
CA LEU A 135 20.76 38.91 -8.11
C LEU A 135 20.59 38.10 -9.39
N GLU A 136 19.35 37.81 -9.78
CA GLU A 136 19.10 36.90 -10.89
C GLU A 136 19.66 37.43 -12.22
N GLN A 137 19.39 38.71 -12.53
CA GLN A 137 19.91 39.33 -13.75
C GLN A 137 21.44 39.45 -13.72
N LEU A 138 22.02 39.75 -12.56
CA LEU A 138 23.47 39.82 -12.39
C LEU A 138 24.12 38.45 -12.64
N ILE A 139 23.58 37.39 -12.04
CA ILE A 139 24.08 36.02 -12.16
C ILE A 139 23.98 35.52 -13.61
N LEU A 140 22.88 35.81 -14.31
CA LEU A 140 22.71 35.43 -15.72
C LEU A 140 23.74 36.11 -16.64
N VAL A 141 23.98 37.41 -16.46
CA VAL A 141 24.99 38.14 -17.24
C VAL A 141 26.40 37.68 -16.87
N ALA A 142 26.67 37.45 -15.58
CA ALA A 142 27.95 36.92 -15.12
C ALA A 142 28.21 35.52 -15.69
N HIS A 143 27.22 34.63 -15.68
CA HIS A 143 27.31 33.32 -16.32
C HIS A 143 27.64 33.44 -17.81
N SER A 144 26.94 34.31 -18.55
CA SER A 144 27.18 34.52 -19.98
C SER A 144 28.61 35.01 -20.29
N CYS A 145 29.18 35.83 -19.41
CA CYS A 145 30.58 36.21 -19.49
C CYS A 145 31.50 35.02 -19.19
N LEU A 146 31.20 34.28 -18.11
CA LEU A 146 31.98 33.13 -17.67
C LEU A 146 31.99 32.02 -18.71
N SER A 147 30.88 31.71 -19.37
CA SER A 147 30.84 30.67 -20.42
C SER A 147 31.81 30.94 -21.56
N SER A 148 32.08 32.21 -21.86
CA SER A 148 33.08 32.65 -22.85
C SER A 148 34.50 32.70 -22.28
N LEU A 149 34.67 33.19 -21.05
CA LEU A 149 35.96 33.37 -20.37
C LEU A 149 36.57 32.04 -19.86
N TRP A 150 35.72 31.13 -19.40
CA TRP A 150 36.08 29.97 -18.61
C TRP A 150 36.91 28.92 -19.36
N PRO A 151 36.58 28.52 -20.60
CA PRO A 151 37.37 27.52 -21.33
C PRO A 151 38.84 27.93 -21.51
N VAL A 152 39.10 29.24 -21.66
CA VAL A 152 40.44 29.78 -21.83
C VAL A 152 41.15 29.98 -20.49
N GLY A 153 40.42 30.41 -19.46
CA GLY A 153 40.94 30.61 -18.10
C GLY A 153 41.26 29.32 -17.33
N LEU A 154 40.59 28.22 -17.66
CA LEU A 154 40.69 26.95 -16.93
C LEU A 154 42.11 26.37 -16.90
N ASN A 155 42.89 26.57 -17.98
CA ASN A 155 44.26 26.03 -18.11
C ASN A 155 45.24 26.50 -17.03
N LYS A 156 44.93 27.58 -16.29
CA LYS A 156 45.77 28.10 -15.20
C LYS A 156 45.24 27.79 -13.80
N MET A 157 44.07 27.19 -13.69
CA MET A 157 43.47 26.89 -12.38
C MET A 157 44.02 25.56 -11.86
N ASN A 158 44.50 25.54 -10.62
CA ASN A 158 44.81 24.30 -9.94
C ASN A 158 43.53 23.67 -9.35
N THR A 159 43.60 22.38 -9.02
CA THR A 159 42.46 21.64 -8.47
C THR A 159 41.97 22.22 -7.14
N GLU A 160 42.88 22.78 -6.31
CA GLU A 160 42.52 23.36 -5.01
C GLU A 160 41.64 24.60 -5.16
N LEU A 161 42.01 25.52 -6.06
CA LEU A 161 41.20 26.71 -6.34
C LEU A 161 39.84 26.33 -6.93
N LEU A 162 39.77 25.29 -7.76
CA LEU A 162 38.50 24.77 -8.29
C LEU A 162 37.63 24.16 -7.18
N LEU A 163 38.23 23.42 -6.23
CA LEU A 163 37.53 22.92 -5.05
C LEU A 163 36.99 24.07 -4.21
N ASP A 164 37.77 25.12 -3.98
CA ASP A 164 37.32 26.28 -3.20
C ASP A 164 36.20 27.06 -3.91
N CYS A 165 36.29 27.23 -5.23
CA CYS A 165 35.21 27.84 -6.02
C CYS A 165 33.93 27.00 -5.95
N TRP A 166 34.04 25.68 -6.13
CA TRP A 166 32.90 24.78 -6.08
C TRP A 166 32.32 24.66 -4.66
N GLY A 167 33.15 24.56 -3.64
CA GLY A 167 32.74 24.51 -2.23
C GLY A 167 32.06 25.80 -1.77
N THR A 168 32.60 26.96 -2.17
CA THR A 168 31.97 28.26 -1.91
C THR A 168 30.63 28.38 -2.64
N PHE A 169 30.54 27.88 -3.88
CA PHE A 169 29.28 27.80 -4.61
C PHE A 169 28.23 26.97 -3.84
N LEU A 170 28.59 25.79 -3.32
CA LEU A 170 27.68 24.94 -2.54
C LEU A 170 27.14 25.65 -1.29
N GLN A 171 27.99 26.42 -0.60
CA GLN A 171 27.59 27.21 0.56
C GLN A 171 26.53 28.26 0.23
N ILE A 172 26.63 28.90 -0.94
CA ILE A 172 25.71 29.97 -1.36
C ILE A 172 24.43 29.38 -1.96
N PHE A 173 24.53 28.24 -2.65
CA PHE A 173 23.38 27.52 -3.20
C PHE A 173 22.35 27.19 -2.14
N GLU A 174 22.82 26.90 -0.93
CA GLU A 174 21.98 26.70 0.25
C GLU A 174 21.11 27.93 0.58
N GLU A 175 21.66 29.14 0.50
CA GLU A 175 21.00 30.37 0.92
C GLU A 175 20.11 30.96 -0.19
N THR A 176 20.49 30.75 -1.45
CA THR A 176 19.88 31.41 -2.62
C THR A 176 18.89 30.56 -3.40
N GLY A 177 18.97 29.23 -3.30
CA GLY A 177 18.13 28.30 -4.06
C GLY A 177 18.49 28.20 -5.56
N PRO A 178 17.78 27.34 -6.31
CA PRO A 178 18.04 27.13 -7.73
C PRO A 178 17.51 28.31 -8.56
N THR A 179 18.41 29.06 -9.19
CA THR A 179 18.09 30.00 -10.27
C THR A 179 18.81 29.55 -11.53
N GLU A 180 18.24 29.80 -12.72
CA GLU A 180 18.76 29.27 -13.99
C GLU A 180 20.25 29.61 -14.18
N GLY A 181 20.63 30.89 -13.99
CA GLY A 181 22.02 31.33 -14.12
C GLY A 181 22.94 30.72 -13.07
N PHE A 182 22.45 30.46 -11.85
CA PHE A 182 23.25 29.91 -10.78
C PHE A 182 23.47 28.40 -10.94
N SER A 183 22.44 27.65 -11.37
CA SER A 183 22.54 26.24 -11.77
C SER A 183 23.51 26.05 -12.95
N GLN A 184 23.54 26.99 -13.91
CA GLN A 184 24.49 26.99 -15.01
C GLN A 184 25.95 27.23 -14.55
N ILE A 185 26.20 28.20 -13.66
CA ILE A 185 27.52 28.41 -13.05
C ILE A 185 27.96 27.17 -12.27
N GLY A 186 27.06 26.58 -11.48
CA GLY A 186 27.32 25.36 -10.73
C GLY A 186 27.69 24.18 -11.64
N THR A 187 26.97 23.99 -12.75
CA THR A 187 27.25 22.96 -13.76
C THR A 187 28.65 23.12 -14.34
N LEU A 188 29.02 24.35 -14.69
CA LEU A 188 30.34 24.70 -15.23
C LEU A 188 31.45 24.44 -14.20
N LEU A 189 31.24 24.82 -12.93
CA LEU A 189 32.18 24.57 -11.83
C LEU A 189 32.36 23.07 -11.56
N SER A 190 31.26 22.33 -11.41
CA SER A 190 31.29 20.90 -11.11
C SER A 190 31.95 20.09 -12.22
N LYS A 191 31.67 20.36 -13.50
CA LYS A 191 32.37 19.70 -14.62
C LYS A 191 33.86 20.00 -14.63
N SER A 192 34.23 21.26 -14.38
CA SER A 192 35.62 21.71 -14.42
C SER A 192 36.44 21.12 -13.27
N TYR A 193 35.86 21.10 -12.07
CA TYR A 193 36.45 20.48 -10.90
C TYR A 193 36.65 18.98 -11.10
N ARG A 194 35.63 18.24 -11.56
CA ARG A 194 35.74 16.80 -11.88
C ARG A 194 36.88 16.49 -12.84
N ASN A 195 36.93 17.22 -13.96
CA ASN A 195 37.99 17.05 -14.96
C ASN A 195 39.39 17.30 -14.38
N SER A 196 39.53 18.33 -13.54
CA SER A 196 40.80 18.63 -12.86
C SER A 196 41.16 17.60 -11.79
N LEU A 197 40.16 17.13 -11.02
CA LEU A 197 40.34 16.12 -9.99
C LEU A 197 40.84 14.81 -10.60
N ALA A 198 40.31 14.38 -11.74
CA ALA A 198 40.71 13.14 -12.42
C ALA A 198 42.22 13.06 -12.68
N ILE A 199 42.84 14.18 -13.07
CA ILE A 199 44.27 14.30 -13.41
C ILE A 199 45.15 14.77 -12.24
N SER A 200 44.56 15.18 -11.11
CA SER A 200 45.30 15.70 -9.96
C SER A 200 46.08 14.61 -9.22
N SER A 201 47.29 14.93 -8.75
CA SER A 201 48.06 14.10 -7.82
C SER A 201 47.76 14.42 -6.35
N GLY A 202 46.99 15.48 -6.07
CA GLY A 202 46.67 15.96 -4.72
C GLY A 202 45.33 15.47 -4.16
N LYS A 203 44.79 14.33 -4.64
CA LYS A 203 43.41 13.88 -4.36
C LYS A 203 43.15 13.69 -2.87
N LYS A 204 44.13 13.21 -2.09
CA LYS A 204 44.03 13.08 -0.63
C LYS A 204 43.76 14.42 0.08
N LYS A 205 44.45 15.49 -0.33
CA LYS A 205 44.24 16.82 0.25
C LYS A 205 42.84 17.34 -0.10
N MET A 206 42.40 17.14 -1.34
CA MET A 206 41.07 17.55 -1.80
C MET A 206 39.96 16.82 -1.03
N TYR A 207 40.12 15.52 -0.80
CA TYR A 207 39.21 14.72 0.04
C TYR A 207 39.11 15.29 1.46
N ASN A 208 40.24 15.50 2.14
CA ASN A 208 40.24 16.02 3.51
C ASN A 208 39.58 17.40 3.60
N THR A 209 39.90 18.31 2.69
CA THR A 209 39.28 19.64 2.65
C THR A 209 37.77 19.54 2.37
N PHE A 210 37.35 18.67 1.46
CA PHE A 210 35.94 18.45 1.16
C PHE A 210 35.16 17.93 2.36
N VAL A 211 35.64 16.85 3.00
CA VAL A 211 34.99 16.24 4.17
C VAL A 211 34.90 17.22 5.34
N GLN A 212 35.95 18.01 5.58
CA GLN A 212 36.00 18.95 6.71
C GLN A 212 35.20 20.23 6.49
N SER A 213 35.12 20.75 5.26
CA SER A 213 34.62 22.12 5.01
C SER A 213 33.39 22.21 4.11
N TYR A 214 33.15 21.23 3.24
CA TYR A 214 32.14 21.33 2.18
C TYR A 214 31.08 20.21 2.20
N LEU A 215 31.34 19.10 2.88
CA LEU A 215 30.42 17.96 3.01
C LEU A 215 29.01 18.34 3.48
N PRO A 216 28.80 19.20 4.51
CA PRO A 216 27.45 19.54 4.98
C PRO A 216 26.63 20.29 3.91
N HIS A 217 27.28 21.21 3.19
CA HIS A 217 26.66 22.01 2.13
C HIS A 217 26.36 21.15 0.90
N TRP A 218 27.25 20.22 0.58
CA TRP A 218 27.00 19.23 -0.47
C TRP A 218 25.80 18.33 -0.14
N LEU A 219 25.71 17.82 1.09
CA LEU A 219 24.57 17.00 1.56
C LEU A 219 23.24 17.75 1.45
N LYS A 220 23.19 19.05 1.80
CA LYS A 220 21.99 19.88 1.61
C LYS A 220 21.60 20.05 0.14
N CYS A 221 22.59 20.29 -0.72
CA CYS A 221 22.39 20.47 -2.15
C CYS A 221 21.79 19.21 -2.81
N ILE A 222 22.23 18.01 -2.40
CA ILE A 222 21.70 16.75 -2.93
C ILE A 222 20.40 16.31 -2.27
N GLY A 223 20.12 16.71 -1.02
CA GLY A 223 18.82 16.44 -0.36
C GLY A 223 17.65 17.15 -1.05
N SER A 224 17.91 18.31 -1.65
CA SER A 224 16.90 19.09 -2.41
C SER A 224 16.47 18.43 -3.73
N LEU A 225 17.21 17.41 -4.19
CA LEU A 225 16.96 16.69 -5.45
C LEU A 225 15.60 15.97 -5.48
N ASN A 226 15.08 15.57 -4.31
CA ASN A 226 13.83 14.80 -4.25
C ASN A 226 12.58 15.66 -4.55
N ASN A 227 12.70 17.00 -4.53
CA ASN A 227 11.56 17.92 -4.66
C ASN A 227 11.53 18.73 -5.98
N ALA A 228 12.63 18.79 -6.74
CA ALA A 228 12.75 19.67 -7.90
C ALA A 228 12.89 18.89 -9.22
N THR A 229 11.80 18.78 -9.99
CA THR A 229 11.79 18.09 -11.30
C THR A 229 12.45 18.89 -12.42
N GLN A 230 12.68 20.20 -12.23
CA GLN A 230 13.14 21.09 -13.31
C GLN A 230 14.67 21.10 -13.52
N ASP A 231 15.48 20.63 -12.56
CA ASP A 231 16.96 20.75 -12.58
C ASP A 231 17.72 19.42 -12.34
N ALA A 232 17.13 18.28 -12.70
CA ALA A 232 17.70 16.95 -12.44
C ALA A 232 19.14 16.77 -12.96
N ALA A 233 19.45 17.29 -14.15
CA ALA A 233 20.78 17.19 -14.77
C ALA A 233 21.86 17.96 -13.99
N PHE A 234 21.51 19.12 -13.41
CA PHE A 234 22.44 19.89 -12.58
C PHE A 234 22.78 19.14 -11.30
N HIS A 235 21.76 18.66 -10.58
CA HIS A 235 21.95 17.91 -9.35
C HIS A 235 22.74 16.61 -9.58
N GLU A 236 22.54 15.90 -10.69
CA GLU A 236 23.34 14.71 -11.05
C GLU A 236 24.83 15.05 -11.19
N ILE A 237 25.16 16.18 -11.82
CA ILE A 237 26.54 16.61 -12.03
C ILE A 237 27.19 17.01 -10.69
N VAL A 238 26.45 17.69 -9.81
CA VAL A 238 26.93 18.07 -8.46
C VAL A 238 27.11 16.83 -7.58
N PHE A 239 26.17 15.88 -7.65
CA PHE A 239 26.28 14.60 -6.95
C PHE A 239 27.52 13.83 -7.43
N SER A 240 27.72 13.72 -8.75
CA SER A 240 28.89 13.07 -9.34
C SER A 240 30.21 13.71 -8.92
N ALA A 241 30.25 15.04 -8.79
CA ALA A 241 31.46 15.76 -8.35
C ALA A 241 31.84 15.41 -6.90
N GLY A 242 30.85 15.33 -6.02
CA GLY A 242 31.08 14.91 -4.63
C GLY A 242 31.46 13.44 -4.52
N THR A 243 30.79 12.54 -5.23
CA THR A 243 31.09 11.11 -5.18
C THR A 243 32.45 10.78 -5.77
N GLU A 244 32.89 11.45 -6.86
CA GLU A 244 34.25 11.32 -7.37
C GLU A 244 35.31 11.85 -6.39
N THR A 245 34.95 12.82 -5.54
CA THR A 245 35.83 13.31 -4.47
C THR A 245 35.96 12.28 -3.36
N LEU A 246 34.84 11.70 -2.93
CA LEU A 246 34.76 10.71 -1.84
C LEU A 246 35.34 9.34 -2.23
N PHE A 247 35.06 8.87 -3.44
CA PHE A 247 35.32 7.49 -3.89
C PHE A 247 36.35 7.41 -5.03
N ASN A 248 37.33 8.31 -5.06
CA ASN A 248 38.44 8.17 -6.00
C ASN A 248 39.40 7.03 -5.61
N LEU A 249 40.13 6.51 -6.59
CA LEU A 249 41.04 5.37 -6.45
C LEU A 249 42.04 5.50 -5.28
N GLU A 250 42.60 6.69 -5.03
CA GLU A 250 43.59 6.87 -3.96
C GLU A 250 42.97 6.78 -2.56
N ILE A 251 41.74 7.26 -2.41
CA ILE A 251 40.97 7.17 -1.17
C ILE A 251 40.49 5.74 -0.95
N LEU A 252 39.99 5.08 -2.00
CA LEU A 252 39.57 3.68 -1.93
C LEU A 252 40.73 2.77 -1.51
N ARG A 253 41.95 2.98 -2.04
CA ARG A 253 43.15 2.25 -1.59
C ARG A 253 43.44 2.45 -0.10
N GLN A 254 43.32 3.68 0.40
CA GLN A 254 43.55 3.99 1.82
C GLN A 254 42.49 3.35 2.73
N SER A 255 41.22 3.30 2.28
CA SER A 255 40.14 2.67 3.05
C SER A 255 40.25 1.14 3.15
N GLN A 256 41.01 0.50 2.26
CA GLN A 256 41.23 -0.96 2.30
C GLN A 256 42.34 -1.37 3.28
N ASP A 257 43.22 -0.46 3.66
CA ASP A 257 44.19 -0.70 4.73
C ASP A 257 43.45 -0.69 6.08
N LEU A 258 43.11 -1.89 6.56
CA LEU A 258 42.30 -2.28 7.76
C LEU A 258 42.59 -1.54 9.10
N LYS A 259 43.49 -0.55 9.13
CA LYS A 259 43.89 0.21 10.31
C LYS A 259 43.37 1.66 10.31
N VAL A 260 42.76 2.13 9.24
CA VAL A 260 42.23 3.50 9.16
C VAL A 260 40.71 3.41 9.28
N GLU A 261 40.17 3.85 10.42
CA GLU A 261 38.73 4.07 10.60
C GLU A 261 38.18 4.92 9.44
N ASN A 262 36.96 4.62 9.01
CA ASN A 262 36.36 5.27 7.85
C ASN A 262 36.07 6.75 8.16
N THR A 263 37.04 7.62 7.85
CA THR A 263 37.00 9.09 8.05
C THR A 263 35.72 9.80 7.58
N ILE A 264 34.94 9.19 6.67
CA ILE A 264 33.62 9.69 6.25
C ILE A 264 32.54 9.48 7.30
N PHE A 265 32.53 8.34 8.01
CA PHE A 265 31.57 8.07 9.09
C PHE A 265 31.89 8.91 10.32
N ASP A 266 33.17 9.13 10.65
CA ASP A 266 33.56 10.10 11.69
C ASP A 266 33.00 11.50 11.37
N ALA A 267 33.01 11.89 10.09
CA ALA A 267 32.43 13.15 9.65
C ALA A 267 30.89 13.13 9.77
N PHE A 268 30.22 12.02 9.45
CA PHE A 268 28.78 11.86 9.66
C PHE A 268 28.39 11.92 11.14
N ASP A 269 29.18 11.37 12.05
CA ASP A 269 28.95 11.43 13.48
C ASP A 269 29.05 12.86 14.00
N ASN A 270 30.08 13.60 13.55
CA ASN A 270 30.24 15.02 13.86
C ASN A 270 29.07 15.88 13.35
N LEU A 271 28.47 15.51 12.21
CA LEU A 271 27.34 16.22 11.59
C LEU A 271 25.96 15.75 12.10
N GLY A 272 25.89 14.57 12.72
CA GLY A 272 24.66 13.86 13.06
C GLY A 272 23.68 14.66 13.92
N LYS A 273 24.13 15.66 14.67
CA LYS A 273 23.24 16.51 15.48
C LYS A 273 22.39 17.49 14.66
N SER A 274 22.89 17.98 13.53
CA SER A 274 22.24 19.05 12.75
C SER A 274 21.78 18.59 11.37
N TYR A 275 22.37 17.52 10.83
CA TYR A 275 22.20 17.09 9.44
C TYR A 275 21.69 15.65 9.30
N ARG A 276 21.22 15.03 10.39
CA ARG A 276 20.86 13.59 10.43
C ARG A 276 19.98 13.15 9.26
N HIS A 277 18.89 13.87 9.02
CA HIS A 277 17.92 13.52 7.98
C HIS A 277 18.54 13.51 6.58
N LEU A 278 19.42 14.47 6.27
CA LEU A 278 20.10 14.56 4.98
C LEU A 278 21.09 13.41 4.79
N ILE A 279 21.77 13.00 5.86
CA ILE A 279 22.68 11.85 5.84
C ILE A 279 21.89 10.58 5.56
N LEU A 280 20.77 10.36 6.27
CA LEU A 280 19.90 9.18 6.07
C LEU A 280 19.37 9.08 4.64
N GLU A 281 18.97 10.19 4.02
CA GLU A 281 18.50 10.23 2.63
C GLU A 281 19.63 10.03 1.60
N ALA A 282 20.83 10.50 1.90
CA ALA A 282 21.99 10.36 1.02
C ALA A 282 22.65 8.96 1.09
N LEU A 283 22.55 8.28 2.22
CA LEU A 283 23.31 7.05 2.51
C LEU A 283 23.11 5.93 1.48
N PRO A 284 21.87 5.60 1.02
CA PRO A 284 21.69 4.56 0.00
C PRO A 284 22.32 4.96 -1.35
N LYS A 285 22.19 6.23 -1.75
CA LYS A 285 22.81 6.74 -2.99
C LYS A 285 24.34 6.68 -2.90
N LEU A 286 24.91 7.04 -1.74
CA LEU A 286 26.35 6.95 -1.49
C LEU A 286 26.84 5.50 -1.53
N PHE A 287 26.09 4.57 -0.94
CA PHE A 287 26.45 3.16 -0.95
C PHE A 287 26.46 2.57 -2.36
N SER A 288 25.41 2.82 -3.16
CA SER A 288 25.38 2.41 -4.57
C SER A 288 26.56 2.97 -5.36
N GLN A 289 26.90 4.25 -5.17
CA GLN A 289 28.05 4.88 -5.84
C GLN A 289 29.41 4.34 -5.36
N TYR A 290 29.51 3.95 -4.09
CA TYR A 290 30.69 3.27 -3.57
C TYR A 290 30.90 1.93 -4.28
N ILE A 291 29.85 1.09 -4.39
CA ILE A 291 29.89 -0.20 -5.10
C ILE A 291 30.30 -0.01 -6.57
N GLN A 292 29.68 0.94 -7.27
CA GLN A 292 30.04 1.27 -8.65
C GLN A 292 31.50 1.70 -8.78
N SER A 293 32.02 2.47 -7.82
CA SER A 293 33.40 2.96 -7.82
C SER A 293 34.42 1.83 -7.58
N ILE A 294 34.19 0.96 -6.59
CA ILE A 294 35.07 -0.20 -6.35
C ILE A 294 35.01 -1.22 -7.49
N SER A 295 33.86 -1.36 -8.15
CA SER A 295 33.69 -2.19 -9.35
C SER A 295 34.46 -1.61 -10.54
N ARG A 296 34.31 -0.31 -10.81
CA ARG A 296 35.06 0.42 -11.86
C ARG A 296 36.57 0.32 -11.67
N TYR A 297 37.05 0.39 -10.42
CA TYR A 297 38.46 0.33 -10.08
C TYR A 297 38.95 -1.06 -9.65
N ARG A 298 38.16 -2.12 -9.89
CA ARG A 298 38.40 -3.48 -9.38
C ARG A 298 39.83 -3.97 -9.60
N ASN A 299 40.35 -3.82 -10.83
CA ASN A 299 41.71 -4.27 -11.14
C ASN A 299 42.77 -3.46 -10.36
N ALA A 300 42.59 -2.15 -10.27
CA ALA A 300 43.56 -1.27 -9.60
C ALA A 300 43.59 -1.41 -8.07
N LEU A 301 42.51 -1.93 -7.48
CA LEU A 301 42.36 -2.16 -6.04
C LEU A 301 42.78 -3.58 -5.64
N PHE A 302 42.34 -4.60 -6.38
CA PHE A 302 42.39 -5.99 -5.92
C PHE A 302 43.44 -6.88 -6.63
N SER A 303 44.04 -6.44 -7.75
CA SER A 303 44.86 -7.32 -8.62
C SER A 303 46.38 -7.36 -8.30
N GLN A 304 46.81 -7.08 -7.08
CA GLN A 304 48.23 -6.86 -6.75
C GLN A 304 49.04 -8.13 -6.40
N GLY A 305 48.51 -9.34 -6.57
CA GLY A 305 49.22 -10.58 -6.22
C GLY A 305 49.38 -11.57 -7.39
N SER A 306 50.62 -11.92 -7.76
CA SER A 306 50.95 -12.94 -8.79
C SER A 306 50.57 -14.39 -8.42
N HIS A 307 50.02 -14.62 -7.22
CA HIS A 307 49.55 -15.91 -6.73
C HIS A 307 48.04 -15.97 -6.43
N GLN A 308 47.26 -14.96 -6.84
CA GLN A 308 45.81 -14.96 -6.60
C GLN A 308 45.07 -15.96 -7.51
N GLN A 309 44.30 -16.86 -6.88
CA GLN A 309 43.39 -17.77 -7.57
C GLN A 309 42.25 -17.00 -8.26
N ALA A 310 41.75 -17.51 -9.38
CA ALA A 310 40.58 -16.96 -10.07
C ALA A 310 39.37 -16.90 -9.12
N GLY A 311 38.73 -15.74 -8.98
CA GLY A 311 37.59 -15.49 -8.07
C GLY A 311 37.91 -14.63 -6.84
N THR A 312 39.17 -14.59 -6.38
CA THR A 312 39.59 -13.85 -5.18
C THR A 312 39.28 -12.34 -5.25
N ALA A 313 39.45 -11.71 -6.41
CA ALA A 313 39.14 -10.29 -6.61
C ALA A 313 37.63 -9.95 -6.56
N LEU A 314 36.75 -10.93 -6.80
CA LEU A 314 35.30 -10.74 -6.64
C LEU A 314 34.93 -10.79 -5.15
N ASN A 315 35.45 -11.78 -4.43
CA ASN A 315 35.20 -11.92 -2.99
C ASN A 315 35.75 -10.72 -2.20
N GLN A 316 36.89 -10.14 -2.61
CA GLN A 316 37.41 -8.91 -2.01
C GLN A 316 36.53 -7.68 -2.30
N LEU A 317 35.90 -7.62 -3.47
CA LEU A 317 34.92 -6.58 -3.79
C LEU A 317 33.69 -6.72 -2.91
N HIS A 318 33.17 -7.93 -2.77
CA HIS A 318 32.03 -8.24 -1.90
C HIS A 318 32.36 -7.91 -0.44
N ALA A 319 33.55 -8.30 0.03
CA ALA A 319 34.04 -7.95 1.37
C ALA A 319 34.08 -6.44 1.60
N ALA A 320 34.64 -5.68 0.65
CA ALA A 320 34.70 -4.21 0.76
C ALA A 320 33.30 -3.57 0.75
N GLY A 321 32.41 -4.03 -0.13
CA GLY A 321 31.01 -3.60 -0.18
C GLY A 321 30.28 -3.87 1.13
N MET A 322 30.40 -5.09 1.66
CA MET A 322 29.81 -5.47 2.94
C MET A 322 30.40 -4.70 4.13
N CYS A 323 31.70 -4.40 4.14
CA CYS A 323 32.28 -3.54 5.18
C CYS A 323 31.68 -2.12 5.19
N PHE A 324 31.43 -1.55 4.01
CA PHE A 324 30.76 -0.25 3.91
C PHE A 324 29.30 -0.33 4.37
N PHE A 325 28.59 -1.39 3.97
CA PHE A 325 27.23 -1.67 4.46
C PHE A 325 27.20 -1.80 6.00
N THR A 326 28.12 -2.56 6.60
CA THR A 326 28.25 -2.69 8.05
C THR A 326 28.46 -1.35 8.75
N SER A 327 29.27 -0.47 8.15
CA SER A 327 29.48 0.89 8.68
C SER A 327 28.19 1.74 8.60
N CYS A 328 27.42 1.60 7.52
CA CYS A 328 26.11 2.24 7.39
C CYS A 328 25.12 1.72 8.45
N GLN A 329 25.12 0.41 8.71
CA GLN A 329 24.26 -0.20 9.71
C GLN A 329 24.63 0.25 11.14
N ALA A 330 25.92 0.32 11.46
CA ALA A 330 26.37 0.86 12.75
C ALA A 330 25.88 2.30 12.98
N TYR A 331 25.94 3.15 11.96
CA TYR A 331 25.40 4.52 12.03
C TYR A 331 23.87 4.57 12.23
N LEU A 332 23.15 3.62 11.62
CA LEU A 332 21.69 3.50 11.77
C LEU A 332 21.29 2.97 13.16
N ASP A 333 22.09 2.08 13.75
CA ASP A 333 21.85 1.53 15.08
C ASP A 333 22.01 2.58 16.19
N GLU A 334 22.83 3.61 15.97
CA GLU A 334 22.94 4.78 16.86
C GLU A 334 21.81 5.81 16.65
N THR A 335 20.86 5.52 15.76
CA THR A 335 19.73 6.37 15.41
C THR A 335 18.43 5.90 16.04
N ASP A 336 17.68 6.84 16.62
CA ASP A 336 16.33 6.60 17.12
C ASP A 336 15.46 5.97 16.02
N ASP A 337 14.59 5.02 16.40
CA ASP A 337 13.72 4.26 15.50
C ASP A 337 12.64 5.16 14.85
N HIS A 338 13.07 5.93 13.86
CA HIS A 338 12.22 6.78 13.02
C HIS A 338 11.97 6.11 11.67
N GLU A 339 10.84 6.44 11.04
CA GLU A 339 10.45 5.94 9.73
C GLU A 339 11.54 6.16 8.66
N ARG A 340 12.23 7.30 8.68
CA ARG A 340 13.35 7.58 7.77
C ARG A 340 14.52 6.62 7.96
N ALA A 341 14.87 6.27 9.20
CA ALA A 341 15.96 5.33 9.46
C ALA A 341 15.61 3.94 8.91
N TRP A 342 14.37 3.50 9.09
CA TRP A 342 13.86 2.24 8.52
C TRP A 342 13.76 2.27 6.99
N THR A 343 13.39 3.40 6.40
CA THR A 343 13.42 3.60 4.95
C THR A 343 14.84 3.46 4.41
N THR A 344 15.81 4.10 5.08
CA THR A 344 17.24 3.97 4.73
C THR A 344 17.75 2.53 4.92
N ARG A 345 17.37 1.84 6.02
CA ARG A 345 17.72 0.42 6.23
C ARG A 345 17.21 -0.47 5.09
N ALA A 346 15.93 -0.32 4.71
CA ALA A 346 15.34 -1.07 3.62
C ALA A 346 16.07 -0.80 2.29
N ALA A 347 16.30 0.47 1.94
CA ALA A 347 16.99 0.84 0.71
C ALA A 347 18.46 0.36 0.66
N LEU A 348 19.16 0.30 1.79
CA LEU A 348 20.50 -0.28 1.83
C LEU A 348 20.49 -1.79 1.62
N LEU A 349 19.51 -2.49 2.20
CA LEU A 349 19.34 -3.93 1.98
C LEU A 349 18.96 -4.23 0.52
N ASP A 350 18.09 -3.43 -0.10
CA ASP A 350 17.74 -3.55 -1.51
C ASP A 350 19.01 -3.51 -2.39
N ILE A 351 19.96 -2.58 -2.11
CA ILE A 351 21.23 -2.49 -2.84
C ILE A 351 22.11 -3.75 -2.63
N VAL A 352 22.13 -4.31 -1.42
CA VAL A 352 22.88 -5.55 -1.14
C VAL A 352 22.34 -6.72 -1.96
N GLU A 353 21.01 -6.81 -2.07
CA GLU A 353 20.33 -7.82 -2.91
C GLU A 353 20.62 -7.59 -4.40
N GLU A 354 20.38 -6.38 -4.92
CA GLU A 354 20.57 -6.03 -6.34
C GLU A 354 22.00 -6.30 -6.82
N GLU A 355 23.00 -5.89 -6.02
CA GLU A 355 24.42 -6.04 -6.35
C GLU A 355 24.99 -7.42 -5.94
N ASN A 356 24.17 -8.32 -5.36
CA ASN A 356 24.55 -9.67 -4.92
C ASN A 356 25.82 -9.71 -4.04
N LEU A 357 25.92 -8.80 -3.07
CA LEU A 357 27.14 -8.61 -2.27
C LEU A 357 27.37 -9.67 -1.20
N PHE A 358 26.32 -10.42 -0.84
CA PHE A 358 26.40 -11.43 0.22
C PHE A 358 27.18 -12.67 -0.24
N ASP A 359 28.15 -13.09 0.57
CA ASP A 359 28.89 -14.35 0.44
C ASP A 359 29.09 -14.93 1.85
N ARG A 360 28.70 -16.20 2.04
CA ARG A 360 28.79 -16.92 3.34
C ARG A 360 30.22 -17.02 3.88
N MET A 361 31.23 -16.80 3.05
CA MET A 361 32.64 -16.78 3.47
C MET A 361 33.03 -15.50 4.22
N LEU A 362 32.21 -14.44 4.10
CA LEU A 362 32.38 -13.18 4.81
C LEU A 362 31.58 -13.30 6.12
N ASP A 363 32.21 -13.11 7.28
CA ASP A 363 31.57 -13.19 8.60
C ASP A 363 30.60 -12.01 8.85
N VAL A 364 29.56 -11.91 8.02
CA VAL A 364 28.60 -10.78 7.96
C VAL A 364 27.24 -11.13 8.54
N ASP A 365 27.05 -12.39 8.95
CA ASP A 365 25.82 -12.90 9.56
C ASP A 365 25.41 -12.08 10.79
N CYS A 366 26.38 -11.55 11.54
CA CYS A 366 26.11 -10.71 12.72
C CYS A 366 25.30 -9.44 12.39
N VAL A 367 25.53 -8.83 11.21
CA VAL A 367 24.86 -7.59 10.78
C VAL A 367 23.44 -7.86 10.33
N PHE A 368 23.22 -8.94 9.58
CA PHE A 368 21.88 -9.38 9.20
C PHE A 368 21.08 -9.82 10.41
N ASN A 369 21.68 -10.59 11.32
CA ASN A 369 21.03 -10.98 12.58
C ASN A 369 20.62 -9.76 13.41
N ARG A 370 21.45 -8.70 13.50
CA ARG A 370 21.04 -7.45 14.15
C ARG A 370 19.81 -6.82 13.49
N ASN A 371 19.75 -6.78 12.16
CA ASN A 371 18.59 -6.26 11.44
C ASN A 371 17.33 -7.10 11.67
N VAL A 372 17.48 -8.43 11.72
CA VAL A 372 16.39 -9.36 12.06
C VAL A 372 15.90 -9.12 13.49
N GLU A 373 16.80 -9.02 14.46
CA GLU A 373 16.47 -8.74 15.87
C GLU A 373 15.80 -7.38 16.05
N ALA A 374 16.30 -6.33 15.40
CA ALA A 374 15.69 -5.01 15.41
C ALA A 374 14.27 -5.05 14.82
N SER A 375 14.07 -5.77 13.72
CA SER A 375 12.75 -5.92 13.09
C SER A 375 11.79 -6.68 14.02
N ILE A 376 12.24 -7.75 14.68
CA ILE A 376 11.44 -8.47 15.69
C ILE A 376 11.08 -7.56 16.87
N ALA A 377 12.00 -6.69 17.31
CA ALA A 377 11.74 -5.75 18.40
C ALA A 377 10.66 -4.72 18.03
N ILE A 378 10.68 -4.20 16.79
CA ILE A 378 9.62 -3.33 16.27
C ILE A 378 8.28 -4.05 16.22
N LEU A 379 8.26 -5.27 15.66
CA LEU A 379 7.03 -6.08 15.61
C LEU A 379 6.48 -6.39 17.01
N ALA A 380 7.35 -6.53 18.00
CA ALA A 380 6.98 -6.76 19.40
C ALA A 380 6.51 -5.51 20.15
N SER A 381 6.86 -4.30 19.69
CA SER A 381 6.57 -3.03 20.38
C SER A 381 5.08 -2.64 20.44
N GLY A 382 4.21 -3.42 19.79
CA GLY A 382 2.75 -3.29 19.82
C GLY A 382 2.22 -2.31 18.77
N GLN A 383 0.99 -2.54 18.28
CA GLN A 383 0.37 -1.68 17.27
C GLN A 383 -0.04 -0.33 17.86
N ARG A 384 0.79 0.71 17.68
CA ARG A 384 0.33 2.10 17.75
C ARG A 384 -0.05 2.55 16.33
N PRO A 385 -1.16 3.30 16.15
CA PRO A 385 -1.60 3.74 14.83
C PRO A 385 -0.53 4.57 14.08
N ASP A 386 0.35 5.25 14.81
CA ASP A 386 1.45 6.04 14.25
C ASP A 386 2.66 5.20 13.79
N GLN A 387 2.68 3.89 14.03
CA GLN A 387 3.81 2.99 13.74
C GLN A 387 3.57 2.03 12.57
N THR A 388 2.40 2.08 11.91
CA THR A 388 2.08 1.18 10.79
C THR A 388 3.12 1.24 9.68
N GLY A 389 3.58 2.44 9.30
CA GLY A 389 4.64 2.60 8.28
C GLY A 389 5.97 1.94 8.69
N ILE A 390 6.34 2.04 9.97
CA ILE A 390 7.57 1.43 10.50
C ILE A 390 7.47 -0.10 10.49
N ILE A 391 6.30 -0.66 10.84
CA ILE A 391 6.03 -2.10 10.78
C ILE A 391 6.18 -2.60 9.34
N THR A 392 5.57 -1.93 8.36
CA THR A 392 5.69 -2.27 6.94
C THR A 392 7.14 -2.23 6.47
N LEU A 393 7.89 -1.17 6.80
CA LEU A 393 9.32 -1.07 6.46
C LEU A 393 10.18 -2.15 7.12
N SER A 394 9.93 -2.49 8.39
CA SER A 394 10.66 -3.55 9.09
C SER A 394 10.42 -4.93 8.47
N LEU A 395 9.20 -5.19 7.98
CA LEU A 395 8.89 -6.42 7.26
C LEU A 395 9.50 -6.43 5.88
N ARG A 396 9.55 -5.29 5.18
CA ARG A 396 10.29 -5.17 3.93
C ARG A 396 11.77 -5.53 4.13
N CYS A 397 12.41 -5.06 5.20
CA CYS A 397 13.79 -5.49 5.53
C CYS A 397 13.89 -7.02 5.68
N LEU A 398 12.95 -7.66 6.39
CA LEU A 398 12.92 -9.12 6.52
C LEU A 398 12.70 -9.82 5.18
N THR A 399 11.84 -9.30 4.31
CA THR A 399 11.61 -9.85 2.96
C THR A 399 12.89 -9.78 2.11
N VAL A 400 13.59 -8.64 2.10
CA VAL A 400 14.84 -8.48 1.35
C VAL A 400 15.93 -9.41 1.89
N ILE A 401 16.07 -9.52 3.22
CA ILE A 401 17.04 -10.46 3.82
C ILE A 401 16.71 -11.92 3.43
N ALA A 402 15.42 -12.27 3.32
CA ALA A 402 15.01 -13.61 2.88
C ALA A 402 15.33 -13.87 1.40
N HIS A 403 15.26 -12.83 0.56
CA HIS A 403 15.70 -12.92 -0.82
C HIS A 403 17.22 -13.09 -0.96
N ILE A 404 18.01 -12.40 -0.11
CA ILE A 404 19.47 -12.55 -0.06
C ILE A 404 19.86 -13.98 0.30
N ASP A 405 19.43 -14.48 1.46
CA ASP A 405 19.62 -15.88 1.87
C ASP A 405 18.58 -16.28 2.91
N HIS A 406 17.83 -17.34 2.64
CA HIS A 406 16.78 -17.84 3.52
C HIS A 406 17.35 -18.35 4.85
N ASP A 407 18.58 -18.87 4.86
CA ASP A 407 19.23 -19.41 6.06
C ASP A 407 19.44 -18.35 7.15
N LEU A 408 19.49 -17.06 6.78
CA LEU A 408 19.59 -15.94 7.73
C LEU A 408 18.31 -15.72 8.54
N ILE A 409 17.15 -16.12 8.00
CA ILE A 409 15.84 -15.85 8.61
C ILE A 409 15.23 -17.09 9.25
N ILE A 410 15.48 -18.29 8.70
CA ILE A 410 14.89 -19.56 9.17
C ILE A 410 14.96 -19.73 10.70
N PRO A 411 16.10 -19.47 11.39
CA PRO A 411 16.18 -19.61 12.85
C PRO A 411 15.22 -18.69 13.62
N SER A 412 14.87 -17.56 13.02
CA SER A 412 14.06 -16.49 13.61
C SER A 412 12.58 -16.58 13.25
N ILE A 413 12.20 -17.45 12.30
CA ILE A 413 10.80 -17.61 11.84
C ILE A 413 9.80 -17.84 12.96
N PRO A 414 10.02 -18.75 13.93
CA PRO A 414 9.06 -18.94 15.03
C PRO A 414 8.79 -17.65 15.82
N ARG A 415 9.82 -16.80 15.98
CA ARG A 415 9.73 -15.52 16.69
C ARG A 415 9.01 -14.48 15.83
N ILE A 416 9.34 -14.38 14.55
CA ILE A 416 8.67 -13.46 13.60
C ILE A 416 7.18 -13.78 13.53
N PHE A 417 6.83 -15.06 13.33
CA PHE A 417 5.43 -15.49 13.26
C PHE A 417 4.68 -15.16 14.54
N SER A 418 5.30 -15.38 15.71
CA SER A 418 4.67 -15.03 16.99
C SER A 418 4.38 -13.54 17.18
N GLN A 419 5.03 -12.66 16.41
CA GLN A 419 4.68 -11.24 16.38
C GLN A 419 3.63 -10.93 15.31
N LEU A 420 3.71 -11.56 14.14
CA LEU A 420 2.73 -11.37 13.06
C LEU A 420 1.30 -11.73 13.49
N ILE A 421 1.12 -12.71 14.38
CA ILE A 421 -0.21 -13.05 14.90
C ILE A 421 -0.86 -11.92 15.72
N CYS A 422 -0.06 -10.99 16.24
CA CYS A 422 -0.53 -9.85 17.03
C CYS A 422 -0.90 -8.64 16.17
N ILE A 423 -0.76 -8.72 14.84
CA ILE A 423 -1.04 -7.64 13.90
C ILE A 423 -2.48 -7.79 13.39
N SER A 424 -3.34 -6.79 13.62
CA SER A 424 -4.75 -6.83 13.20
C SER A 424 -5.02 -6.30 11.79
N GLN A 425 -4.10 -5.49 11.24
CA GLN A 425 -4.22 -4.88 9.92
C GLN A 425 -3.28 -5.56 8.95
N VAL A 426 -3.86 -6.20 7.93
CA VAL A 426 -3.12 -6.94 6.92
C VAL A 426 -2.68 -6.00 5.80
N ASP A 427 -1.37 -5.98 5.56
CA ASP A 427 -0.75 -5.26 4.44
C ASP A 427 -0.25 -6.24 3.35
N LEU A 428 -0.07 -5.76 2.12
CA LEU A 428 0.43 -6.57 1.02
C LEU A 428 1.86 -7.06 1.27
N ASP A 429 2.71 -6.24 1.90
CA ASP A 429 4.10 -6.62 2.22
C ASP A 429 4.17 -7.76 3.24
N GLN A 430 3.23 -7.79 4.22
CA GLN A 430 3.10 -8.89 5.17
C GLN A 430 2.73 -10.20 4.46
N LEU A 431 1.79 -10.14 3.51
CA LEU A 431 1.39 -11.31 2.72
C LEU A 431 2.49 -11.74 1.73
N GLY A 432 3.28 -10.79 1.22
CA GLY A 432 4.44 -11.05 0.37
C GLY A 432 5.53 -11.81 1.10
N PHE A 433 5.87 -11.41 2.34
CA PHE A 433 6.81 -12.15 3.19
C PHE A 433 6.36 -13.60 3.44
N LEU A 434 5.08 -13.79 3.78
CA LEU A 434 4.53 -15.13 4.02
C LEU A 434 4.52 -16.00 2.76
N GLU A 435 4.26 -15.41 1.58
CA GLU A 435 4.35 -16.10 0.30
C GLU A 435 5.78 -16.54 -0.01
N LEU A 436 6.77 -15.69 0.24
CA LEU A 436 8.19 -16.03 0.10
C LEU A 436 8.56 -17.23 0.98
N MET A 437 8.06 -17.28 2.22
CA MET A 437 8.28 -18.42 3.10
C MET A 437 7.60 -19.70 2.58
N ILE A 438 6.34 -19.62 2.13
CA ILE A 438 5.65 -20.76 1.52
C ILE A 438 6.44 -21.29 0.31
N ASP A 439 6.92 -20.40 -0.55
CA ASP A 439 7.71 -20.75 -1.74
C ASP A 439 9.00 -21.46 -1.37
N TYR A 440 9.72 -20.95 -0.37
CA TYR A 440 10.94 -21.58 0.15
C TYR A 440 10.66 -23.01 0.62
N TYR A 441 9.75 -23.18 1.58
CA TYR A 441 9.45 -24.49 2.17
C TYR A 441 8.84 -25.48 1.16
N THR A 442 8.16 -24.99 0.12
CA THR A 442 7.69 -25.81 -1.00
C THR A 442 8.87 -26.29 -1.85
N LYS A 443 9.80 -25.40 -2.21
CA LYS A 443 10.99 -25.72 -3.03
C LYS A 443 11.95 -26.68 -2.31
N THR A 444 12.16 -26.49 -1.01
CA THR A 444 13.03 -27.34 -0.17
C THR A 444 12.35 -28.63 0.31
N ARG A 445 11.06 -28.82 0.02
CA ARG A 445 10.25 -29.97 0.45
C ARG A 445 10.19 -30.14 1.98
N THR A 446 10.19 -29.04 2.73
CA THR A 446 10.17 -29.01 4.20
C THR A 446 8.92 -28.30 4.75
N MET A 447 7.78 -28.46 4.05
CA MET A 447 6.50 -27.85 4.42
C MET A 447 5.97 -28.32 5.79
N ASP A 448 6.38 -29.49 6.26
CA ASP A 448 6.13 -29.98 7.61
C ASP A 448 6.76 -29.07 8.69
N ILE A 449 7.99 -28.61 8.47
CA ILE A 449 8.68 -27.66 9.38
C ILE A 449 7.95 -26.32 9.40
N HIS A 450 7.47 -25.84 8.24
CA HIS A 450 6.67 -24.62 8.17
C HIS A 450 5.38 -24.75 8.99
N LEU A 451 4.67 -25.87 8.85
CA LEU A 451 3.47 -26.16 9.65
C LEU A 451 3.79 -26.21 11.15
N GLU A 452 4.87 -26.86 11.54
CA GLU A 452 5.32 -26.90 12.94
C GLU A 452 5.59 -25.50 13.49
N ASN A 453 6.26 -24.64 12.72
CA ASN A 453 6.50 -23.25 13.10
C ASN A 453 5.21 -22.44 13.23
N LEU A 454 4.25 -22.64 12.31
CA LEU A 454 2.93 -22.01 12.40
C LEU A 454 2.18 -22.48 13.66
N PHE A 455 2.12 -23.79 13.94
CA PHE A 455 1.49 -24.29 15.15
C PHE A 455 2.20 -23.81 16.42
N ALA A 456 3.54 -23.80 16.44
CA ALA A 456 4.33 -23.31 17.57
C ALA A 456 4.06 -21.82 17.85
N CYS A 457 3.90 -21.01 16.80
CA CYS A 457 3.49 -19.61 16.92
C CYS A 457 2.12 -19.49 17.62
N LEU A 458 1.12 -20.29 17.23
CA LEU A 458 -0.22 -20.25 17.84
C LEU A 458 -0.21 -20.69 19.32
N LEU A 459 0.74 -21.55 19.69
CA LEU A 459 0.91 -22.05 21.06
C LEU A 459 1.72 -21.12 21.97
N SER A 460 2.40 -20.12 21.40
CA SER A 460 3.21 -19.17 22.16
C SER A 460 2.31 -18.31 23.05
N GLY A 461 2.39 -18.50 24.37
CA GLY A 461 1.61 -17.74 25.36
C GLY A 461 1.95 -16.24 25.46
N LYS A 462 2.84 -15.72 24.60
CA LYS A 462 3.36 -14.34 24.63
C LYS A 462 2.47 -13.29 23.95
N LEU A 463 1.20 -13.60 23.66
CA LEU A 463 0.18 -12.63 23.19
C LEU A 463 -0.26 -11.68 24.34
N GLU A 464 0.69 -11.07 25.05
CA GLU A 464 0.45 -10.28 26.27
C GLU A 464 0.00 -8.80 26.09
N PRO A 465 -0.01 -8.14 24.92
CA PRO A 465 -0.30 -6.70 24.92
C PRO A 465 -1.79 -6.36 25.15
N CYS A 466 -2.71 -7.33 25.06
CA CYS A 466 -4.14 -7.06 25.13
C CYS A 466 -4.77 -7.70 26.39
N GLY A 467 -5.36 -6.89 27.28
CA GLY A 467 -5.96 -7.36 28.54
C GLY A 467 -7.21 -8.24 28.35
N ASP A 468 -7.88 -8.17 27.20
CA ASP A 468 -9.12 -8.90 26.92
C ASP A 468 -8.89 -10.10 25.99
N SER A 469 -9.20 -11.32 26.48
CA SER A 469 -9.12 -12.57 25.72
C SER A 469 -9.96 -12.52 24.42
N ARG A 470 -11.06 -11.77 24.40
CA ARG A 470 -11.95 -11.65 23.23
C ARG A 470 -11.28 -10.86 22.11
N GLN A 471 -10.67 -9.73 22.46
CA GLN A 471 -9.87 -8.94 21.53
C GLN A 471 -8.68 -9.73 20.99
N ARG A 472 -8.00 -10.53 21.83
CA ARG A 472 -6.94 -11.45 21.35
C ARG A 472 -7.44 -12.43 20.31
N CYS A 473 -8.64 -13.00 20.50
CA CYS A 473 -9.25 -13.90 19.52
C CYS A 473 -9.45 -13.21 18.17
N GLN A 474 -9.98 -11.97 18.20
CA GLN A 474 -10.24 -11.18 17.00
C GLN A 474 -8.94 -10.78 16.29
N ILE A 475 -7.94 -10.30 17.02
CA ILE A 475 -6.63 -9.93 16.47
C ILE A 475 -5.97 -11.16 15.84
N GLY A 476 -5.92 -12.28 16.55
CA GLY A 476 -5.29 -13.50 16.05
C GLY A 476 -5.95 -14.04 14.78
N LEU A 477 -7.29 -14.03 14.70
CA LEU A 477 -8.02 -14.48 13.51
C LEU A 477 -7.96 -13.48 12.34
N SER A 478 -7.75 -12.20 12.63
CA SER A 478 -7.53 -11.16 11.61
C SER A 478 -6.06 -11.04 11.18
N SER A 479 -5.17 -11.81 11.79
CA SER A 479 -3.73 -11.70 11.54
C SER A 479 -3.33 -12.13 10.13
N PRO A 480 -2.20 -11.65 9.60
CA PRO A 480 -1.68 -12.08 8.29
C PRO A 480 -1.51 -13.60 8.19
N ILE A 481 -1.19 -14.27 9.29
CA ILE A 481 -1.00 -15.73 9.36
C ILE A 481 -2.32 -16.48 9.14
N LEU A 482 -3.43 -16.00 9.70
CA LEU A 482 -4.74 -16.65 9.57
C LEU A 482 -5.65 -15.98 8.52
N HIS A 483 -5.11 -14.99 7.80
CA HIS A 483 -5.83 -14.28 6.75
C HIS A 483 -6.24 -15.23 5.61
N PRO A 484 -7.47 -15.12 5.06
CA PRO A 484 -7.96 -16.02 4.01
C PRO A 484 -7.06 -16.14 2.78
N LEU A 485 -6.42 -15.04 2.36
CA LEU A 485 -5.49 -15.05 1.22
C LEU A 485 -4.27 -15.92 1.51
N HIS A 486 -3.66 -15.79 2.69
CA HIS A 486 -2.54 -16.62 3.10
C HIS A 486 -2.97 -18.08 3.25
N LEU A 487 -4.09 -18.36 3.92
CA LEU A 487 -4.60 -19.73 4.08
C LEU A 487 -4.92 -20.40 2.74
N THR A 488 -5.38 -19.65 1.74
CA THR A 488 -5.61 -20.15 0.37
C THR A 488 -4.32 -20.43 -0.40
N ARG A 489 -3.25 -19.68 -0.12
CA ARG A 489 -1.91 -19.96 -0.67
C ARG A 489 -1.29 -21.17 0.02
N LEU A 490 -1.38 -21.23 1.35
CA LEU A 490 -0.96 -22.37 2.15
C LEU A 490 -1.70 -23.65 1.72
N SER A 491 -3.02 -23.61 1.52
CA SER A 491 -3.80 -24.76 1.07
C SER A 491 -3.33 -25.29 -0.30
N LYS A 492 -2.90 -24.41 -1.20
CA LYS A 492 -2.31 -24.81 -2.48
C LYS A 492 -0.94 -25.45 -2.29
N ALA A 493 -0.11 -24.88 -1.42
CA ALA A 493 1.23 -25.40 -1.12
C ALA A 493 1.20 -26.75 -0.39
N LEU A 494 0.22 -26.99 0.48
CA LEU A 494 0.05 -28.25 1.20
C LEU A 494 -0.24 -29.44 0.30
N LYS A 495 -0.68 -29.21 -0.95
CA LYS A 495 -0.81 -30.28 -1.95
C LYS A 495 0.54 -30.92 -2.33
N PHE A 496 1.66 -30.26 -2.02
CA PHE A 496 3.01 -30.76 -2.26
C PHE A 496 3.62 -31.49 -1.06
N LEU A 497 2.87 -31.71 0.02
CA LEU A 497 3.33 -32.54 1.13
C LEU A 497 3.69 -33.94 0.65
N THR A 498 4.88 -34.42 1.04
CA THR A 498 5.30 -35.78 0.67
C THR A 498 4.50 -36.84 1.44
N PRO A 499 4.41 -38.08 0.94
CA PRO A 499 3.69 -39.16 1.65
C PRO A 499 4.18 -39.41 3.07
N ASN A 500 5.48 -39.19 3.32
CA ASN A 500 6.08 -39.37 4.64
C ASN A 500 5.77 -38.21 5.60
N GLN A 501 5.38 -37.04 5.10
CA GLN A 501 5.04 -35.86 5.91
C GLN A 501 3.55 -35.79 6.25
N CYS A 502 2.67 -36.29 5.37
CA CYS A 502 1.22 -36.18 5.53
C CYS A 502 0.70 -36.74 6.87
N LEU A 503 1.09 -37.97 7.22
CA LEU A 503 0.60 -38.62 8.44
C LEU A 503 1.19 -37.99 9.72
N PRO A 504 2.51 -37.71 9.82
CA PRO A 504 3.07 -36.99 10.96
C PRO A 504 2.46 -35.60 11.18
N SER A 505 2.31 -34.78 10.13
CA SER A 505 1.73 -33.43 10.28
C SER A 505 0.28 -33.49 10.76
N LEU A 506 -0.49 -34.47 10.32
CA LEU A 506 -1.86 -34.70 10.75
C LEU A 506 -1.92 -35.15 12.23
N LYS A 507 -1.08 -36.12 12.62
CA LYS A 507 -0.99 -36.56 14.02
C LYS A 507 -0.58 -35.42 14.95
N ASN A 508 0.41 -34.61 14.55
CA ASN A 508 0.84 -33.44 15.31
C ASN A 508 -0.33 -32.46 15.53
N ALA A 509 -1.07 -32.11 14.47
CA ALA A 509 -2.24 -31.23 14.59
C ALA A 509 -3.32 -31.82 15.53
N PHE A 510 -3.57 -33.12 15.47
CA PHE A 510 -4.54 -33.80 16.34
C PHE A 510 -4.09 -33.87 17.80
N GLU A 511 -2.81 -34.15 18.04
CA GLU A 511 -2.20 -34.17 19.37
C GLU A 511 -2.24 -32.77 20.00
N ILE A 512 -1.94 -31.72 19.22
CA ILE A 512 -2.02 -30.33 19.68
C ILE A 512 -3.47 -29.97 20.06
N LEU A 513 -4.45 -30.22 19.18
CA LEU A 513 -5.87 -29.94 19.47
C LEU A 513 -6.37 -30.71 20.70
N SER A 514 -5.98 -31.98 20.83
CA SER A 514 -6.34 -32.81 21.97
C SER A 514 -5.70 -32.30 23.25
N GLY A 515 -4.42 -31.94 23.21
CA GLY A 515 -3.68 -31.38 24.34
C GLY A 515 -4.28 -30.07 24.84
N ILE A 516 -4.66 -29.15 23.94
CA ILE A 516 -5.32 -27.89 24.30
C ILE A 516 -6.69 -28.15 24.93
N TRP A 517 -7.48 -29.06 24.35
CA TRP A 517 -8.77 -29.46 24.92
C TRP A 517 -8.64 -30.03 26.34
N HIS A 518 -7.66 -30.92 26.57
CA HIS A 518 -7.42 -31.47 27.90
C HIS A 518 -7.04 -30.40 28.92
N LYS A 519 -6.22 -29.41 28.53
CA LYS A 519 -5.90 -28.24 29.36
C LYS A 519 -7.15 -27.43 29.70
N PHE A 520 -8.01 -27.17 28.72
CA PHE A 520 -9.27 -26.47 28.94
C PHE A 520 -10.19 -27.22 29.91
N ASN A 521 -10.41 -28.52 29.68
CA ASN A 521 -11.29 -29.33 30.51
C ASN A 521 -10.77 -29.43 31.97
N ALA A 522 -9.45 -29.47 32.16
CA ALA A 522 -8.86 -29.43 33.49
C ALA A 522 -9.09 -28.08 34.20
N ALA A 523 -8.89 -26.96 33.49
CA ALA A 523 -9.12 -25.61 34.03
C ALA A 523 -10.60 -25.35 34.37
N ASP A 524 -11.54 -25.84 33.55
CA ASP A 524 -12.97 -25.73 33.79
C ASP A 524 -13.42 -26.52 35.03
N HIS A 525 -12.92 -27.75 35.21
CA HIS A 525 -13.19 -28.55 36.40
C HIS A 525 -12.65 -27.91 37.69
N GLN A 526 -11.51 -27.21 37.63
CA GLN A 526 -10.97 -26.48 38.78
C GLN A 526 -11.87 -25.30 39.19
N LYS A 527 -12.34 -24.49 38.23
CA LYS A 527 -13.28 -23.39 38.51
C LYS A 527 -14.59 -23.87 39.13
N GLY A 528 -15.15 -24.97 38.62
CA GLY A 528 -16.38 -25.57 39.17
C GLY A 528 -16.20 -26.12 40.60
N ALA A 529 -15.02 -26.62 40.93
CA ALA A 529 -14.71 -27.12 42.28
C ALA A 529 -14.51 -25.99 43.32
N GLU A 530 -14.00 -24.83 42.88
CA GLU A 530 -13.86 -23.65 43.73
C GLU A 530 -15.20 -22.97 44.01
N GLN A 531 -16.08 -22.88 43.03
CA GLN A 531 -17.42 -22.29 43.20
C GLN A 531 -18.37 -23.17 44.04
N SER A 532 -18.15 -24.49 44.08
CA SER A 532 -19.00 -25.42 44.86
C SER A 532 -18.52 -25.64 46.31
N ARG A 533 -17.32 -25.22 46.68
CA ARG A 533 -16.82 -25.29 48.07
C ARG A 533 -17.16 -24.02 48.86
N GLY A 534 -18.41 -23.95 49.32
CA GLY A 534 -18.76 -23.09 50.46
C GLY A 534 -17.95 -23.47 51.71
N SER A 535 -17.24 -22.47 52.27
CA SER A 535 -16.68 -22.39 53.64
C SER A 535 -16.28 -23.66 54.41
N ALA A 536 -15.63 -24.66 53.81
CA ALA A 536 -15.06 -25.77 54.56
C ALA A 536 -13.56 -25.50 54.86
N LYS A 537 -13.26 -25.31 56.16
CA LYS A 537 -11.93 -25.04 56.73
C LYS A 537 -10.80 -25.81 56.03
N LYS A 538 -9.90 -25.03 55.43
CA LYS A 538 -8.65 -25.43 54.77
C LYS A 538 -7.76 -26.23 55.73
N LYS A 539 -7.64 -27.55 55.51
CA LYS A 539 -6.55 -28.36 56.10
C LYS A 539 -5.40 -28.33 55.10
N GLU A 540 -4.42 -27.51 55.43
CA GLU A 540 -3.19 -27.27 54.70
C GLU A 540 -2.28 -28.51 54.81
N THR A 541 -2.04 -29.19 53.69
CA THR A 541 -0.88 -30.08 53.57
C THR A 541 -0.19 -29.81 52.24
N ALA A 542 1.10 -29.51 52.37
CA ALA A 542 1.95 -28.92 51.37
C ALA A 542 2.34 -29.88 50.23
N GLY A 543 2.37 -29.31 49.04
CA GLY A 543 2.92 -29.87 47.82
C GLY A 543 2.89 -28.78 46.74
N LYS A 544 3.75 -27.76 46.89
CA LYS A 544 3.90 -26.67 45.92
C LYS A 544 4.54 -27.22 44.63
N GLN A 545 3.72 -27.72 43.71
CA GLN A 545 3.98 -27.51 42.29
C GLN A 545 3.32 -26.18 41.93
N GLU A 546 4.08 -25.27 41.33
CA GLU A 546 3.57 -24.05 40.71
C GLU A 546 2.59 -24.46 39.59
N HIS A 547 1.32 -24.67 39.94
CA HIS A 547 0.25 -24.71 38.96
C HIS A 547 0.08 -23.28 38.44
N GLN A 548 0.62 -23.02 37.25
CA GLN A 548 0.28 -21.82 36.49
C GLN A 548 -1.24 -21.72 36.37
N ASP A 549 -1.83 -20.68 36.95
CA ASP A 549 -3.25 -20.33 36.79
C ASP A 549 -3.56 -20.19 35.29
N THR A 550 -4.07 -21.27 34.70
CA THR A 550 -4.32 -21.34 33.27
C THR A 550 -5.70 -20.73 33.01
N ASN A 551 -5.75 -19.50 32.51
CA ASN A 551 -7.01 -18.85 32.18
C ASN A 551 -7.74 -19.65 31.06
N PRO A 552 -8.94 -20.21 31.31
CA PRO A 552 -9.67 -21.00 30.31
C PRO A 552 -10.05 -20.20 29.06
N GLU A 553 -10.21 -18.87 29.16
CA GLU A 553 -10.42 -18.02 27.99
C GLU A 553 -9.21 -18.03 27.05
N SER A 554 -8.00 -17.90 27.60
CA SER A 554 -6.76 -17.95 26.82
C SER A 554 -6.61 -19.28 26.09
N VAL A 555 -6.92 -20.39 26.77
CA VAL A 555 -6.89 -21.74 26.17
C VAL A 555 -7.92 -21.87 25.05
N ALA A 556 -9.12 -21.32 25.21
CA ALA A 556 -10.15 -21.33 24.17
C ALA A 556 -9.74 -20.51 22.93
N VAL A 557 -9.06 -19.37 23.12
CA VAL A 557 -8.48 -18.59 22.02
C VAL A 557 -7.44 -19.40 21.28
N THR A 558 -6.47 -20.00 21.98
CA THR A 558 -5.47 -20.87 21.35
C THR A 558 -6.12 -22.03 20.60
N TYR A 559 -7.14 -22.67 21.18
CA TYR A 559 -7.89 -23.73 20.50
C TYR A 559 -8.53 -23.25 19.19
N CYS A 560 -9.14 -22.06 19.21
CA CYS A 560 -9.80 -21.47 18.05
C CYS A 560 -8.81 -21.22 16.90
N LEU A 561 -7.67 -20.59 17.20
CA LEU A 561 -6.62 -20.29 16.23
C LEU A 561 -6.03 -21.58 15.62
N VAL A 562 -5.73 -22.56 16.46
CA VAL A 562 -5.20 -23.86 16.02
C VAL A 562 -6.21 -24.63 15.19
N ALA A 563 -7.49 -24.62 15.58
CA ALA A 563 -8.57 -25.26 14.82
C ALA A 563 -8.73 -24.65 13.42
N ARG A 564 -8.53 -23.34 13.26
CA ARG A 564 -8.57 -22.65 11.96
C ARG A 564 -7.43 -23.13 11.05
N LEU A 565 -6.20 -23.18 11.56
CA LEU A 565 -5.05 -23.70 10.82
C LEU A 565 -5.21 -25.19 10.50
N ALA A 566 -5.64 -26.00 11.47
CA ALA A 566 -5.90 -27.43 11.28
C ALA A 566 -6.98 -27.69 10.22
N SER A 567 -8.04 -26.87 10.17
CA SER A 567 -9.06 -26.96 9.11
C SER A 567 -8.45 -26.74 7.72
N THR A 568 -7.55 -25.77 7.59
CA THR A 568 -6.82 -25.51 6.33
C THR A 568 -5.96 -26.72 5.95
N LEU A 569 -5.23 -27.31 6.91
CA LEU A 569 -4.48 -28.54 6.69
C LEU A 569 -5.38 -29.68 6.20
N LEU A 570 -6.45 -29.97 6.93
CA LEU A 570 -7.35 -31.09 6.65
C LEU A 570 -8.05 -30.99 5.29
N SER A 571 -8.46 -29.79 4.88
CA SER A 571 -9.08 -29.56 3.57
C SER A 571 -8.10 -29.68 2.39
N SER A 572 -6.80 -29.62 2.66
CA SER A 572 -5.76 -29.46 1.62
C SER A 572 -4.84 -30.66 1.45
N LEU A 573 -5.01 -31.70 2.27
CA LEU A 573 -4.16 -32.88 2.23
C LEU A 573 -4.24 -33.60 0.87
N PRO A 574 -3.11 -33.98 0.26
CA PRO A 574 -3.06 -34.55 -1.08
C PRO A 574 -3.38 -36.05 -1.08
N THR A 575 -4.52 -36.45 -0.51
CA THR A 575 -4.87 -37.86 -0.30
C THR A 575 -4.97 -38.67 -1.59
N GLN A 576 -5.42 -38.03 -2.68
CA GLN A 576 -5.58 -38.68 -3.99
C GLN A 576 -4.24 -39.03 -4.65
N SER A 577 -3.16 -38.36 -4.28
CA SER A 577 -1.81 -38.64 -4.80
C SER A 577 -0.97 -39.51 -3.85
N LEU A 578 -1.52 -39.90 -2.69
CA LEU A 578 -0.82 -40.80 -1.77
C LEU A 578 -0.84 -42.24 -2.30
N PRO A 579 0.22 -43.04 -2.01
CA PRO A 579 0.15 -44.48 -2.20
C PRO A 579 -1.01 -45.09 -1.40
N PRO A 580 -1.68 -46.16 -1.89
CA PRO A 580 -2.89 -46.71 -1.27
C PRO A 580 -2.74 -47.02 0.23
N MET A 581 -1.60 -47.60 0.62
CA MET A 581 -1.28 -47.91 2.02
C MET A 581 -1.17 -46.66 2.92
N SER A 582 -0.64 -45.56 2.38
CA SER A 582 -0.54 -44.29 3.11
C SER A 582 -1.89 -43.57 3.16
N GLN A 583 -2.66 -43.67 2.08
CA GLN A 583 -4.03 -43.14 2.02
C GLN A 583 -4.93 -43.80 3.06
N GLU A 584 -4.91 -45.13 3.16
CA GLU A 584 -5.68 -45.90 4.15
C GLU A 584 -5.33 -45.47 5.58
N LYS A 585 -4.04 -45.41 5.93
CA LYS A 585 -3.58 -44.95 7.25
C LYS A 585 -4.01 -43.52 7.59
N VAL A 586 -3.99 -42.62 6.61
CA VAL A 586 -4.45 -41.24 6.82
C VAL A 586 -5.96 -41.21 7.03
N CYS A 587 -6.73 -41.95 6.22
CA CYS A 587 -8.19 -42.06 6.38
C CYS A 587 -8.58 -42.69 7.72
N GLU A 588 -7.91 -43.76 8.14
CA GLU A 588 -8.10 -44.39 9.45
C GLU A 588 -7.85 -43.40 10.60
N CYS A 589 -6.74 -42.67 10.53
CA CYS A 589 -6.40 -41.67 11.55
C CYS A 589 -7.43 -40.54 11.63
N VAL A 590 -7.95 -40.09 10.48
CA VAL A 590 -9.01 -39.06 10.41
C VAL A 590 -10.35 -39.59 10.95
N GLU A 591 -10.77 -40.80 10.59
CA GLU A 591 -11.99 -41.43 11.11
C GLU A 591 -11.89 -41.66 12.63
N GLU A 592 -10.73 -42.12 13.12
CA GLU A 592 -10.47 -42.29 14.54
C GLU A 592 -10.59 -40.95 15.27
N PHE A 593 -9.93 -39.89 14.79
CA PHE A 593 -10.01 -38.56 15.39
C PHE A 593 -11.45 -38.02 15.39
N ARG A 594 -12.18 -38.22 14.28
CA ARG A 594 -13.58 -37.77 14.15
C ARG A 594 -14.49 -38.48 15.15
N ALA A 595 -14.38 -39.81 15.28
CA ALA A 595 -15.25 -40.60 16.14
C ALA A 595 -14.87 -40.52 17.62
N SER A 596 -13.57 -40.60 17.94
CA SER A 596 -13.07 -40.67 19.32
C SER A 596 -12.93 -39.28 19.95
N PHE A 597 -12.49 -38.27 19.21
CA PHE A 597 -12.20 -36.95 19.76
C PHE A 597 -13.30 -35.94 19.44
N LEU A 598 -13.57 -35.62 18.16
CA LEU A 598 -14.47 -34.50 17.81
C LEU A 598 -15.89 -34.68 18.36
N GLN A 599 -16.50 -35.84 18.16
CA GLN A 599 -17.86 -36.10 18.66
C GLN A 599 -17.95 -36.08 20.19
N GLN A 600 -16.92 -36.60 20.88
CA GLN A 600 -16.90 -36.62 22.34
C GLN A 600 -16.67 -35.23 22.92
N THR A 601 -15.70 -34.49 22.37
CA THR A 601 -15.40 -33.11 22.75
C THR A 601 -16.63 -32.23 22.55
N LEU A 602 -17.24 -32.26 21.36
CA LEU A 602 -18.42 -31.44 21.08
C LEU A 602 -19.61 -31.78 21.99
N SER A 603 -19.84 -33.06 22.28
CA SER A 603 -20.88 -33.50 23.22
C SER A 603 -20.64 -33.00 24.65
N LYS A 604 -19.38 -32.94 25.10
CA LYS A 604 -18.98 -32.41 26.41
C LYS A 604 -19.08 -30.89 26.46
N VAL A 605 -18.57 -30.19 25.46
CA VAL A 605 -18.61 -28.73 25.39
C VAL A 605 -20.03 -28.21 25.33
N LEU A 606 -20.89 -28.79 24.50
CA LEU A 606 -22.30 -28.38 24.43
C LEU A 606 -23.03 -28.62 25.75
N ASN A 607 -22.66 -29.66 26.52
CA ASN A 607 -23.21 -29.82 27.87
C ASN A 607 -22.80 -28.68 28.81
N LEU A 608 -21.60 -28.11 28.66
CA LEU A 608 -21.17 -26.95 29.44
C LEU A 608 -21.96 -25.71 29.02
N VAL A 609 -22.13 -25.48 27.71
CA VAL A 609 -22.92 -24.37 27.15
C VAL A 609 -24.37 -24.41 27.62
N LEU A 610 -24.96 -25.59 27.76
CA LEU A 610 -26.34 -25.76 28.23
C LEU A 610 -26.50 -25.60 29.75
N ARG A 611 -25.42 -25.69 30.54
CA ARG A 611 -25.47 -25.63 32.01
C ARG A 611 -25.32 -24.22 32.56
N ASP A 612 -24.53 -23.38 31.91
CA ASP A 612 -24.15 -22.07 32.43
C ASP A 612 -24.19 -20.99 31.32
N SER A 613 -24.75 -19.84 31.68
CA SER A 613 -24.96 -18.68 30.80
C SER A 613 -23.65 -17.98 30.45
N ASN A 614 -22.67 -17.96 31.35
CA ASN A 614 -21.41 -17.23 31.15
C ASN A 614 -20.25 -18.13 30.67
N THR A 615 -20.46 -18.85 29.55
CA THR A 615 -19.52 -19.87 29.04
C THR A 615 -18.88 -19.50 27.70
N TRP A 616 -18.52 -18.23 27.48
CA TRP A 616 -17.87 -17.78 26.24
C TRP A 616 -16.72 -18.70 25.76
N PRO A 617 -15.79 -19.17 26.63
CA PRO A 617 -14.74 -20.12 26.23
C PRO A 617 -15.28 -21.44 25.63
N ALA A 618 -16.32 -22.00 26.24
CA ALA A 618 -16.93 -23.24 25.77
C ALA A 618 -17.65 -23.01 24.43
N GLN A 619 -18.30 -21.86 24.26
CA GLN A 619 -18.97 -21.51 23.01
C GLN A 619 -17.97 -21.34 21.85
N VAL A 620 -16.82 -20.71 22.10
CA VAL A 620 -15.71 -20.58 21.13
C VAL A 620 -15.18 -21.95 20.74
N ILE A 621 -14.89 -22.83 21.71
CA ILE A 621 -14.41 -24.19 21.43
C ILE A 621 -15.46 -24.96 20.62
N ALA A 622 -16.74 -24.91 21.00
CA ALA A 622 -17.81 -25.59 20.26
C ALA A 622 -17.88 -25.13 18.80
N ALA A 623 -17.81 -23.82 18.55
CA ALA A 623 -17.85 -23.26 17.20
C ALA A 623 -16.64 -23.74 16.37
N SER A 624 -15.44 -23.69 16.94
CA SER A 624 -14.22 -24.15 16.28
C SER A 624 -14.21 -25.67 16.03
N THR A 625 -14.68 -26.48 16.98
CA THR A 625 -14.81 -27.93 16.80
C THR A 625 -15.82 -28.26 15.69
N LEU A 626 -16.95 -27.54 15.64
CA LEU A 626 -17.95 -27.66 14.57
C LEU A 626 -17.36 -27.31 13.20
N GLN A 627 -16.56 -26.24 13.12
CA GLN A 627 -15.90 -25.83 11.88
C GLN A 627 -14.90 -26.89 11.39
N VAL A 628 -14.11 -27.48 12.30
CA VAL A 628 -13.18 -28.58 11.97
C VAL A 628 -13.97 -29.80 11.49
N GLN A 629 -15.03 -30.18 12.18
CA GLN A 629 -15.87 -31.30 11.79
C GLN A 629 -16.51 -31.06 10.40
N TYR A 630 -17.06 -29.87 10.17
CA TYR A 630 -17.62 -29.52 8.87
C TYR A 630 -16.58 -29.55 7.75
N THR A 631 -15.35 -29.12 8.03
CA THR A 631 -14.25 -29.14 7.06
C THR A 631 -13.88 -30.57 6.70
N LEU A 632 -13.85 -31.47 7.67
CA LEU A 632 -13.65 -32.91 7.43
C LEU A 632 -14.78 -33.51 6.61
N ASP A 633 -16.03 -33.24 6.98
CA ASP A 633 -17.21 -33.80 6.32
C ASP A 633 -17.32 -33.31 4.86
N ARG A 634 -16.91 -32.06 4.57
CA ARG A 634 -16.91 -31.50 3.21
C ARG A 634 -15.69 -31.95 2.38
N SER A 635 -14.61 -32.35 3.02
CA SER A 635 -13.36 -32.65 2.32
C SER A 635 -13.54 -33.83 1.37
N THR A 636 -13.45 -33.58 0.06
CA THR A 636 -13.52 -34.60 -1.00
C THR A 636 -12.36 -35.61 -0.91
N ASN A 637 -11.35 -35.30 -0.10
CA ASN A 637 -10.12 -36.07 0.03
C ASN A 637 -10.30 -37.37 0.81
N PHE A 638 -11.31 -37.46 1.69
CA PHE A 638 -11.46 -38.58 2.63
C PHE A 638 -12.69 -39.45 2.37
N ALA A 639 -13.64 -39.02 1.53
CA ALA A 639 -14.88 -39.74 1.24
C ALA A 639 -15.59 -40.28 2.49
N LEU A 640 -15.60 -39.50 3.58
CA LEU A 640 -16.14 -39.94 4.87
C LEU A 640 -17.66 -40.04 4.79
N SER A 641 -18.22 -41.11 5.34
CA SER A 641 -19.67 -41.23 5.48
C SER A 641 -20.19 -40.16 6.46
N PRO A 642 -21.28 -39.43 6.15
CA PRO A 642 -21.88 -38.50 7.10
C PRO A 642 -22.45 -39.30 8.29
N LYS A 643 -21.84 -39.13 9.46
CA LYS A 643 -22.29 -39.79 10.70
C LYS A 643 -23.17 -38.80 11.49
N PHE A 644 -24.48 -38.88 11.26
CA PHE A 644 -25.43 -38.08 12.03
C PHE A 644 -25.60 -38.66 13.44
N ASN A 645 -25.42 -37.82 14.46
CA ASN A 645 -25.64 -38.18 15.86
C ASN A 645 -26.87 -37.45 16.40
N SER A 646 -27.98 -38.16 16.56
CA SER A 646 -29.26 -37.59 17.00
C SER A 646 -29.19 -36.97 18.39
N LYS A 647 -28.40 -37.54 19.31
CA LYS A 647 -28.21 -36.98 20.67
C LYS A 647 -27.46 -35.65 20.60
N LEU A 648 -26.47 -35.55 19.73
CA LEU A 648 -25.69 -34.35 19.53
C LEU A 648 -26.55 -33.23 18.88
N SER A 649 -27.30 -33.58 17.82
CA SER A 649 -28.21 -32.65 17.17
C SER A 649 -29.27 -32.11 18.14
N LYS A 650 -29.81 -32.95 19.02
CA LYS A 650 -30.72 -32.49 20.08
C LYS A 650 -30.08 -31.41 20.96
N LYS A 651 -28.87 -31.64 21.48
CA LYS A 651 -28.16 -30.64 22.30
C LYS A 651 -27.89 -29.33 21.55
N MET A 652 -27.57 -29.41 20.27
CA MET A 652 -27.37 -28.21 19.44
C MET A 652 -28.66 -27.42 19.24
N LYS A 653 -29.80 -28.11 19.05
CA LYS A 653 -31.11 -27.47 18.98
C LYS A 653 -31.48 -26.82 20.31
N ASP A 654 -31.24 -27.52 21.42
CA ASP A 654 -31.46 -26.98 22.77
C ASP A 654 -30.59 -25.72 23.01
N ALA A 655 -29.35 -25.70 22.49
CA ALA A 655 -28.45 -24.55 22.61
C ALA A 655 -28.94 -23.32 21.83
N LEU A 656 -29.58 -23.51 20.67
CA LEU A 656 -30.16 -22.41 19.86
C LEU A 656 -31.34 -21.71 20.56
N GLU A 657 -31.93 -22.32 21.60
CA GLU A 657 -32.98 -21.65 22.40
C GLU A 657 -32.40 -20.60 23.36
N ASN A 658 -31.09 -20.60 23.58
CA ASN A 658 -30.43 -19.64 24.46
C ASN A 658 -30.18 -18.31 23.72
N ASP A 659 -30.81 -17.23 24.18
CA ASP A 659 -30.64 -15.89 23.62
C ASP A 659 -29.22 -15.31 23.82
N GLU A 660 -28.43 -15.84 24.74
CA GLU A 660 -27.05 -15.40 25.02
C GLU A 660 -25.99 -16.18 24.22
N LEU A 661 -26.41 -17.04 23.29
CA LEU A 661 -25.51 -17.80 22.44
C LEU A 661 -24.69 -16.88 21.52
N LEU A 662 -23.39 -17.14 21.44
CA LEU A 662 -22.46 -16.48 20.52
C LEU A 662 -23.00 -16.64 19.10
N PRO A 663 -23.16 -15.54 18.33
CA PRO A 663 -23.74 -15.65 17.00
C PRO A 663 -22.87 -16.52 16.07
N GLY A 664 -21.54 -16.50 16.24
CA GLY A 664 -20.64 -17.44 15.55
C GLY A 664 -20.96 -18.91 15.81
N LEU A 665 -21.28 -19.31 17.06
CA LEU A 665 -21.71 -20.68 17.36
C LEU A 665 -23.09 -20.99 16.74
N SER A 666 -24.01 -20.04 16.75
CA SER A 666 -25.31 -20.19 16.09
C SER A 666 -25.14 -20.50 14.60
N LEU A 667 -24.27 -19.75 13.92
CA LEU A 667 -23.95 -19.94 12.50
C LEU A 667 -23.36 -21.33 12.23
N GLU A 668 -22.41 -21.79 13.05
CA GLU A 668 -21.80 -23.12 12.90
C GLU A 668 -22.80 -24.25 13.19
N ILE A 669 -23.72 -24.08 14.15
CA ILE A 669 -24.79 -25.04 14.41
C ILE A 669 -25.72 -25.16 13.20
N PHE A 670 -26.15 -24.03 12.62
CA PHE A 670 -26.98 -24.05 11.41
C PHE A 670 -26.23 -24.69 10.24
N ARG A 671 -24.95 -24.34 10.04
CA ARG A 671 -24.10 -24.95 9.01
C ARG A 671 -24.00 -26.46 9.17
N HIS A 672 -23.81 -26.96 10.39
CA HIS A 672 -23.76 -28.38 10.68
C HIS A 672 -25.10 -29.07 10.36
N HIS A 673 -26.23 -28.50 10.80
CA HIS A 673 -27.53 -29.10 10.52
C HIS A 673 -27.88 -29.09 9.04
N LEU A 674 -27.64 -27.99 8.32
CA LEU A 674 -27.87 -27.91 6.87
C LEU A 674 -27.03 -28.94 6.12
N HIS A 675 -25.78 -29.16 6.55
CA HIS A 675 -24.92 -30.16 5.93
C HIS A 675 -25.46 -31.58 6.03
N HIS A 676 -26.01 -31.94 7.20
CA HIS A 676 -26.54 -33.27 7.47
C HIS A 676 -28.04 -33.39 7.16
N ALA A 677 -28.69 -32.35 6.64
CA ALA A 677 -30.15 -32.28 6.51
C ALA A 677 -30.73 -33.35 5.57
N SER A 678 -29.97 -33.79 4.56
CA SER A 678 -30.36 -34.88 3.66
C SER A 678 -30.30 -36.27 4.31
N ALA A 679 -29.53 -36.43 5.39
CA ALA A 679 -29.41 -37.67 6.15
C ALA A 679 -30.33 -37.71 7.39
N MET A 680 -31.02 -36.61 7.68
CA MET A 680 -31.97 -36.50 8.79
C MET A 680 -33.39 -36.88 8.35
N ASP A 681 -34.22 -37.27 9.31
CA ASP A 681 -35.66 -37.42 9.08
C ASP A 681 -36.27 -36.09 8.62
N ALA A 682 -37.22 -36.14 7.68
CA ALA A 682 -37.85 -34.95 7.10
C ALA A 682 -38.43 -33.99 8.17
N SER A 683 -39.02 -34.54 9.24
CA SER A 683 -39.55 -33.74 10.36
C SER A 683 -38.45 -32.99 11.13
N VAL A 684 -37.28 -33.59 11.27
CA VAL A 684 -36.12 -33.01 11.95
C VAL A 684 -35.52 -31.89 11.11
N SER A 685 -35.44 -32.09 9.78
CA SER A 685 -34.97 -31.10 8.80
C SER A 685 -35.91 -29.89 8.70
N GLN A 686 -37.22 -30.11 8.63
CA GLN A 686 -38.22 -29.03 8.65
C GLN A 686 -38.17 -28.20 9.94
N ALA A 687 -37.90 -28.84 11.08
CA ALA A 687 -37.71 -28.13 12.34
C ALA A 687 -36.45 -27.25 12.34
N VAL A 688 -35.37 -27.67 11.69
CA VAL A 688 -34.16 -26.85 11.49
C VAL A 688 -34.49 -25.66 10.59
N VAL A 689 -35.22 -25.88 9.49
CA VAL A 689 -35.65 -24.81 8.57
C VAL A 689 -36.43 -23.75 9.33
N LYS A 690 -37.44 -24.18 10.11
CA LYS A 690 -38.22 -23.28 10.95
C LYS A 690 -37.35 -22.47 11.92
N LYS A 691 -36.34 -23.09 12.53
CA LYS A 691 -35.46 -22.42 13.50
C LYS A 691 -34.58 -21.34 12.88
N PHE A 692 -33.99 -21.58 11.71
CA PHE A 692 -33.20 -20.52 11.06
C PHE A 692 -34.09 -19.39 10.53
N LEU A 693 -35.31 -19.69 10.05
CA LEU A 693 -36.26 -18.67 9.60
C LEU A 693 -36.66 -17.75 10.77
N LEU A 694 -37.00 -18.33 11.92
CA LEU A 694 -37.29 -17.55 13.13
C LEU A 694 -36.09 -16.69 13.56
N TYR A 695 -34.87 -17.21 13.41
CA TYR A 695 -33.66 -16.44 13.71
C TYR A 695 -33.49 -15.24 12.77
N LEU A 696 -33.70 -15.45 11.46
CA LEU A 696 -33.66 -14.41 10.44
C LEU A 696 -34.74 -13.36 10.68
N GLU A 697 -36.00 -13.77 10.90
CA GLU A 697 -37.12 -12.84 11.12
C GLU A 697 -36.92 -11.96 12.36
N ARG A 698 -36.29 -12.50 13.41
CA ARG A 698 -36.04 -11.77 14.66
C ARG A 698 -34.82 -10.86 14.59
N SER A 699 -33.75 -11.29 13.90
CA SER A 699 -32.42 -10.66 14.03
C SER A 699 -32.00 -9.88 12.78
N PHE A 700 -32.57 -10.15 11.61
CA PHE A 700 -32.17 -9.52 10.35
C PHE A 700 -32.80 -8.14 10.18
N THR A 701 -31.96 -7.11 10.11
CA THR A 701 -32.35 -5.70 9.89
C THR A 701 -31.61 -5.15 8.66
N PRO A 702 -32.23 -5.09 7.47
CA PRO A 702 -31.51 -4.84 6.21
C PRO A 702 -30.80 -3.48 6.09
N ALA A 703 -31.26 -2.43 6.79
CA ALA A 703 -30.86 -1.05 6.51
C ALA A 703 -29.40 -0.73 6.87
N ASP A 704 -28.87 -1.33 7.96
CA ASP A 704 -27.58 -0.91 8.54
C ASP A 704 -26.60 -2.07 8.77
N VAL A 705 -26.96 -3.28 8.36
CA VAL A 705 -26.14 -4.47 8.64
C VAL A 705 -25.07 -4.65 7.58
N VAL A 706 -23.83 -4.73 8.04
CA VAL A 706 -22.68 -5.00 7.19
C VAL A 706 -21.84 -6.09 7.85
N TRP A 707 -21.43 -7.10 7.07
CA TRP A 707 -20.62 -8.20 7.58
C TRP A 707 -19.32 -8.29 6.80
N SER A 708 -18.19 -8.39 7.51
CA SER A 708 -16.85 -8.49 6.92
C SER A 708 -16.58 -9.80 6.18
N GLY A 709 -17.49 -10.78 6.24
CA GLY A 709 -17.28 -12.14 5.73
C GLY A 709 -16.59 -13.08 6.73
N GLU A 710 -16.17 -12.54 7.87
CA GLU A 710 -15.39 -13.26 8.88
C GLU A 710 -16.22 -13.55 10.14
N SER A 711 -16.12 -14.78 10.67
CA SER A 711 -16.96 -15.24 11.78
C SER A 711 -16.57 -14.65 13.14
N HIS A 712 -15.35 -14.14 13.31
CA HIS A 712 -14.85 -13.62 14.59
C HIS A 712 -15.27 -12.18 14.89
N TYR A 713 -15.78 -11.46 13.90
CA TYR A 713 -16.40 -10.15 14.13
C TYR A 713 -17.84 -10.24 14.66
N LEU A 714 -18.42 -11.45 14.67
CA LEU A 714 -19.77 -11.70 15.18
C LEU A 714 -19.81 -11.56 16.72
N THR A 715 -20.02 -10.33 17.19
CA THR A 715 -20.03 -9.97 18.61
C THR A 715 -21.32 -10.36 19.33
N ILE A 716 -21.26 -10.49 20.66
CA ILE A 716 -22.47 -10.69 21.46
C ILE A 716 -23.26 -9.37 21.49
N GLY A 717 -24.54 -9.43 21.12
CA GLY A 717 -25.43 -8.27 21.13
C GLY A 717 -26.34 -8.23 19.92
N HIS A 718 -27.20 -7.22 19.85
CA HIS A 718 -28.05 -6.98 18.68
C HIS A 718 -27.26 -6.81 17.36
N PRO A 719 -26.16 -6.01 17.29
CA PRO A 719 -25.43 -5.85 16.03
C PRO A 719 -24.82 -7.16 15.52
N GLY A 720 -24.10 -7.91 16.37
CA GLY A 720 -23.52 -9.19 15.94
C GLY A 720 -24.55 -10.29 15.64
N LYS A 721 -25.75 -10.26 16.25
CA LYS A 721 -26.87 -11.13 15.83
C LYS A 721 -27.41 -10.76 14.45
N ALA A 722 -27.47 -9.47 14.13
CA ALA A 722 -27.89 -8.99 12.83
C ALA A 722 -26.87 -9.33 11.74
N GLU A 723 -25.57 -9.16 12.01
CA GLU A 723 -24.48 -9.62 11.15
C GLU A 723 -24.49 -11.14 10.95
N CYS A 724 -24.76 -11.91 12.01
CA CYS A 724 -24.92 -13.36 11.92
C CYS A 724 -26.14 -13.76 11.08
N ALA A 725 -27.24 -13.02 11.17
CA ALA A 725 -28.40 -13.23 10.30
C ALA A 725 -28.05 -12.97 8.83
N LEU A 726 -27.24 -11.95 8.54
CA LEU A 726 -26.71 -11.71 7.20
C LEU A 726 -25.77 -12.85 6.73
N ALA A 727 -24.87 -13.31 7.60
CA ALA A 727 -23.97 -14.43 7.31
C ALA A 727 -24.73 -15.74 7.06
N LEU A 728 -25.80 -15.98 7.81
CA LEU A 728 -26.70 -17.13 7.66
C LEU A 728 -27.48 -17.04 6.35
N LEU A 729 -28.00 -15.85 6.01
CA LEU A 729 -28.68 -15.61 4.74
C LEU A 729 -27.72 -15.87 3.55
N HIS A 730 -26.49 -15.35 3.61
CA HIS A 730 -25.45 -15.64 2.63
C HIS A 730 -25.19 -17.15 2.50
N LEU A 731 -25.04 -17.87 3.63
CA LEU A 731 -24.81 -19.31 3.63
C LEU A 731 -25.98 -20.09 2.99
N ILE A 732 -27.22 -19.67 3.24
CA ILE A 732 -28.42 -20.29 2.67
C ILE A 732 -28.46 -20.04 1.16
N LEU A 733 -28.40 -18.77 0.73
CA LEU A 733 -28.59 -18.39 -0.66
C LEU A 733 -27.49 -18.91 -1.58
N GLU A 734 -26.23 -18.89 -1.15
CA GLU A 734 -25.09 -19.29 -1.99
C GLU A 734 -24.88 -20.80 -2.10
N ARG A 735 -25.39 -21.57 -1.13
CA ARG A 735 -24.97 -22.98 -1.01
C ARG A 735 -26.08 -23.95 -0.69
N TRP A 736 -27.00 -23.58 0.18
CA TRP A 736 -28.00 -24.51 0.70
C TRP A 736 -29.39 -24.27 0.13
N LEU A 737 -29.56 -23.31 -0.78
CA LEU A 737 -30.85 -22.97 -1.35
C LEU A 737 -31.54 -24.17 -2.03
N PRO A 738 -30.85 -25.01 -2.84
CA PRO A 738 -31.48 -26.22 -3.39
C PRO A 738 -31.90 -27.23 -2.30
N THR A 739 -31.09 -27.35 -1.25
CA THR A 739 -31.40 -28.25 -0.12
C THR A 739 -32.59 -27.74 0.68
N VAL A 740 -32.69 -26.43 0.87
CA VAL A 740 -33.83 -25.78 1.53
C VAL A 740 -35.09 -25.94 0.70
N GLU A 741 -35.03 -25.77 -0.63
CA GLU A 741 -36.19 -25.98 -1.52
C GLU A 741 -36.79 -27.38 -1.36
N ILE A 742 -35.95 -28.41 -1.32
CA ILE A 742 -36.40 -29.81 -1.20
C ILE A 742 -37.00 -30.11 0.19
N LEU A 743 -36.46 -29.49 1.24
CA LEU A 743 -36.79 -29.85 2.62
C LEU A 743 -37.87 -28.96 3.25
N ALA A 744 -37.99 -27.71 2.80
CA ALA A 744 -38.90 -26.73 3.38
C ALA A 744 -40.35 -26.96 2.94
N THR A 745 -41.30 -26.57 3.79
CA THR A 745 -42.71 -26.50 3.38
C THR A 745 -42.95 -25.24 2.53
N PRO A 746 -44.03 -25.19 1.72
CA PRO A 746 -44.37 -23.99 0.95
C PRO A 746 -44.49 -22.72 1.80
N GLU A 747 -45.00 -22.84 3.03
CA GLU A 747 -45.11 -21.72 3.97
C GLU A 747 -43.72 -21.24 4.42
N GLN A 748 -42.78 -22.16 4.66
CA GLN A 748 -41.40 -21.83 5.03
C GLN A 748 -40.65 -21.16 3.88
N LEU A 749 -40.86 -21.59 2.64
CA LEU A 749 -40.29 -20.93 1.45
C LEU A 749 -40.86 -19.51 1.29
N THR A 750 -42.16 -19.35 1.51
CA THR A 750 -42.81 -18.03 1.50
C THR A 750 -42.25 -17.12 2.60
N GLN A 751 -41.99 -17.64 3.80
CA GLN A 751 -41.32 -16.89 4.89
C GLN A 751 -39.90 -16.47 4.50
N LEU A 752 -39.12 -17.38 3.92
CA LEU A 752 -37.77 -17.07 3.44
C LEU A 752 -37.79 -15.94 2.41
N LEU A 753 -38.72 -16.01 1.46
CA LEU A 753 -38.93 -14.98 0.44
C LEU A 753 -39.31 -13.63 1.06
N LYS A 754 -40.20 -13.62 2.05
CA LYS A 754 -40.54 -12.40 2.81
C LYS A 754 -39.30 -11.79 3.48
N VAL A 755 -38.38 -12.60 4.00
CA VAL A 755 -37.11 -12.10 4.56
C VAL A 755 -36.21 -11.50 3.46
N ILE A 756 -36.05 -12.19 2.32
CA ILE A 756 -35.22 -11.74 1.19
C ILE A 756 -35.77 -10.42 0.62
N MET A 757 -37.08 -10.32 0.44
CA MET A 757 -37.75 -9.17 -0.16
C MET A 757 -37.79 -7.92 0.74
N ARG A 758 -37.45 -8.03 2.04
CA ARG A 758 -37.26 -6.87 2.93
C ARG A 758 -36.03 -6.04 2.58
N VAL A 759 -35.09 -6.59 1.81
CA VAL A 759 -33.85 -5.92 1.41
C VAL A 759 -34.15 -4.88 0.32
N LYS A 760 -33.83 -3.62 0.57
CA LYS A 760 -34.03 -2.51 -0.37
C LYS A 760 -32.77 -2.28 -1.19
N ILE A 761 -32.89 -2.18 -2.51
CA ILE A 761 -31.75 -1.87 -3.41
C ILE A 761 -31.60 -0.35 -3.56
N PRO A 762 -30.50 0.29 -3.12
CA PRO A 762 -30.28 1.72 -3.27
C PRO A 762 -29.98 2.11 -4.72
N LEU A 763 -30.33 3.35 -5.11
CA LEU A 763 -30.06 3.90 -6.44
C LEU A 763 -28.57 4.10 -6.74
N LYS A 764 -27.79 4.45 -5.73
CA LYS A 764 -26.34 4.61 -5.85
C LYS A 764 -25.67 3.30 -5.50
N THR A 765 -25.00 2.69 -6.46
CA THR A 765 -24.08 1.58 -6.20
C THR A 765 -23.00 2.08 -5.24
N CYS A 766 -23.07 1.68 -3.97
CA CYS A 766 -21.99 1.92 -3.03
C CYS A 766 -20.74 1.17 -3.53
N SER A 767 -19.58 1.81 -3.39
CA SER A 767 -18.29 1.18 -3.69
C SER A 767 -18.12 -0.12 -2.91
N LEU A 768 -17.52 -1.11 -3.56
CA LEU A 768 -17.18 -2.43 -3.01
C LEU A 768 -16.02 -2.30 -2.00
N GLU A 769 -16.26 -1.71 -0.83
CA GLU A 769 -15.29 -1.69 0.27
C GLU A 769 -15.30 -3.02 1.02
N GLY A 770 -14.92 -4.13 0.37
CA GLY A 770 -14.56 -5.41 0.99
C GLY A 770 -15.59 -6.10 1.91
N GLN A 771 -16.75 -5.50 2.18
CA GLN A 771 -17.74 -5.96 3.14
C GLN A 771 -19.03 -6.37 2.44
N LEU A 772 -19.65 -7.43 2.97
CA LEU A 772 -20.92 -7.96 2.48
C LEU A 772 -22.08 -7.14 3.03
N ARG A 773 -22.98 -6.73 2.14
CA ARG A 773 -24.23 -6.05 2.48
C ARG A 773 -25.43 -6.86 1.97
N PRO A 774 -26.62 -6.71 2.57
CA PRO A 774 -27.84 -7.39 2.14
C PRO A 774 -28.13 -7.23 0.63
N GLU A 775 -27.91 -6.04 0.07
CA GLU A 775 -28.24 -5.76 -1.33
C GLU A 775 -27.34 -6.52 -2.30
N HIS A 776 -26.07 -6.71 -1.91
CA HIS A 776 -25.13 -7.52 -2.68
C HIS A 776 -25.62 -8.98 -2.79
N LEU A 777 -26.16 -9.54 -1.70
CA LEU A 777 -26.72 -10.89 -1.68
C LEU A 777 -27.97 -11.00 -2.55
N LEU A 778 -28.88 -10.04 -2.43
CA LEU A 778 -30.11 -10.02 -3.21
C LEU A 778 -29.82 -9.94 -4.70
N LEU A 779 -28.96 -9.01 -5.11
CA LEU A 779 -28.57 -8.85 -6.51
C LEU A 779 -27.88 -10.11 -7.04
N ARG A 780 -26.96 -10.72 -6.27
CA ARG A 780 -26.30 -11.98 -6.67
C ARG A 780 -27.29 -13.13 -6.79
N THR A 781 -28.29 -13.20 -5.92
CA THR A 781 -29.33 -14.23 -5.95
C THR A 781 -30.24 -14.05 -7.16
N LEU A 782 -30.71 -12.83 -7.43
CA LEU A 782 -31.58 -12.53 -8.59
C LEU A 782 -30.86 -12.69 -9.93
N HIS A 783 -29.53 -12.50 -9.97
CA HIS A 783 -28.71 -12.78 -11.15
C HIS A 783 -28.24 -14.25 -11.24
N SER A 784 -28.50 -15.08 -10.22
CA SER A 784 -28.10 -16.49 -10.24
C SER A 784 -29.09 -17.29 -11.07
N ALA A 785 -28.61 -17.96 -12.12
CA ALA A 785 -29.42 -18.92 -12.88
C ALA A 785 -29.94 -20.04 -11.97
N GLU A 786 -29.14 -20.48 -11.00
CA GLU A 786 -29.54 -21.53 -10.05
C GLU A 786 -30.84 -21.17 -9.32
N PHE A 787 -30.97 -19.92 -8.83
CA PHE A 787 -32.20 -19.47 -8.17
C PHE A 787 -33.46 -19.63 -9.04
N TRP A 788 -33.37 -19.30 -10.33
CA TRP A 788 -34.51 -19.34 -11.26
C TRP A 788 -34.86 -20.74 -11.76
N GLU A 789 -33.90 -21.67 -11.71
CA GLU A 789 -34.13 -23.07 -12.03
C GLU A 789 -34.83 -23.84 -10.89
N LEU A 790 -34.77 -23.34 -9.65
CA LEU A 790 -35.50 -23.90 -8.50
C LEU A 790 -37.01 -23.61 -8.63
N HIS A 791 -37.76 -24.56 -9.21
CA HIS A 791 -39.15 -24.36 -9.61
C HIS A 791 -40.12 -24.02 -8.47
N ILE A 792 -39.97 -24.65 -7.30
CA ILE A 792 -40.82 -24.39 -6.12
C ILE A 792 -40.50 -22.99 -5.58
N MET A 793 -39.21 -22.66 -5.48
CA MET A 793 -38.76 -21.33 -5.04
C MET A 793 -39.24 -20.24 -5.99
N ARG A 794 -39.09 -20.44 -7.31
CA ARG A 794 -39.58 -19.53 -8.35
C ARG A 794 -41.10 -19.35 -8.27
N ASN A 795 -41.86 -20.43 -8.13
CA ASN A 795 -43.32 -20.34 -8.04
C ASN A 795 -43.76 -19.60 -6.78
N ALA A 796 -43.12 -19.85 -5.64
CA ALA A 796 -43.38 -19.11 -4.41
C ALA A 796 -43.00 -17.62 -4.54
N PHE A 797 -41.89 -17.31 -5.23
CA PHE A 797 -41.47 -15.94 -5.52
C PHE A 797 -42.51 -15.22 -6.38
N LEU A 798 -42.96 -15.83 -7.48
CA LEU A 798 -43.99 -15.25 -8.35
C LEU A 798 -45.33 -15.09 -7.65
N ALA A 799 -45.74 -16.07 -6.83
CA ALA A 799 -46.96 -15.97 -6.03
C ALA A 799 -46.88 -14.84 -4.99
N HIS A 800 -45.72 -14.63 -4.39
CA HIS A 800 -45.52 -13.54 -3.44
C HIS A 800 -45.50 -12.16 -4.13
N LEU A 801 -44.91 -12.05 -5.33
CA LEU A 801 -45.00 -10.84 -6.15
C LEU A 801 -46.45 -10.54 -6.56
N ASP A 802 -47.22 -11.58 -6.89
CA ASP A 802 -48.65 -11.46 -7.18
C ASP A 802 -49.40 -10.92 -5.96
N GLU A 803 -49.18 -11.50 -4.77
CA GLU A 803 -49.77 -11.06 -3.50
C GLU A 803 -49.47 -9.57 -3.19
N ILE A 804 -48.21 -9.14 -3.32
CA ILE A 804 -47.82 -7.75 -3.02
C ILE A 804 -48.43 -6.78 -4.03
N THR A 805 -48.60 -7.17 -5.29
CA THR A 805 -49.10 -6.27 -6.34
C THR A 805 -50.62 -6.34 -6.53
N ALA A 806 -51.30 -7.32 -5.95
CA ALA A 806 -52.74 -7.58 -6.16
C ALA A 806 -53.66 -6.39 -5.82
N PHE A 807 -53.30 -5.54 -4.86
CA PHE A 807 -54.11 -4.36 -4.52
C PHE A 807 -54.23 -3.33 -5.66
N LEU A 808 -53.34 -3.40 -6.66
CA LEU A 808 -53.44 -2.59 -7.88
C LEU A 808 -54.58 -3.05 -8.79
N ASP A 809 -55.07 -4.28 -8.64
CA ASP A 809 -56.21 -4.77 -9.43
C ASP A 809 -57.53 -4.13 -8.97
N GLU A 810 -57.63 -3.68 -7.71
CA GLU A 810 -58.82 -3.02 -7.17
C GLU A 810 -58.98 -1.59 -7.74
N ASP A 811 -60.13 -1.29 -8.35
CA ASP A 811 -60.44 0.01 -8.96
C ASP A 811 -60.96 1.06 -7.95
N SER A 812 -60.84 0.80 -6.64
CA SER A 812 -61.60 1.49 -5.59
C SER A 812 -60.93 2.71 -4.95
N SER A 813 -59.66 3.01 -5.24
CA SER A 813 -58.95 4.20 -4.74
C SER A 813 -58.05 4.82 -5.79
N ASP A 814 -58.31 6.09 -6.15
CA ASP A 814 -57.45 6.89 -7.03
C ASP A 814 -56.12 7.31 -6.35
N LYS A 815 -56.02 7.19 -5.01
CA LYS A 815 -54.82 7.58 -4.26
C LYS A 815 -54.11 6.36 -3.67
N LEU A 816 -52.82 6.23 -4.00
CA LEU A 816 -51.89 5.32 -3.35
C LEU A 816 -51.36 5.95 -2.05
N GLU A 817 -51.31 5.16 -0.98
CA GLU A 817 -50.64 5.56 0.26
C GLU A 817 -49.10 5.53 0.08
N SER A 818 -48.36 6.33 0.86
CA SER A 818 -46.89 6.38 0.76
C SER A 818 -46.21 5.01 1.01
N SER A 819 -46.80 4.19 1.89
CA SER A 819 -46.43 2.79 2.11
C SER A 819 -46.57 1.96 0.83
N GLN A 820 -47.72 2.05 0.16
CA GLN A 820 -48.00 1.36 -1.10
C GLN A 820 -47.06 1.80 -2.22
N ILE A 821 -46.76 3.10 -2.31
CA ILE A 821 -45.80 3.63 -3.30
C ILE A 821 -44.40 3.05 -3.05
N SER A 822 -43.95 3.00 -1.79
CA SER A 822 -42.67 2.37 -1.42
C SER A 822 -42.65 0.88 -1.78
N ASP A 823 -43.73 0.15 -1.53
CA ASP A 823 -43.82 -1.29 -1.81
C ASP A 823 -43.81 -1.57 -3.31
N ILE A 824 -44.61 -0.83 -4.10
CA ILE A 824 -44.62 -0.90 -5.58
C ILE A 824 -43.23 -0.60 -6.13
N THR A 825 -42.62 0.50 -5.68
CA THR A 825 -41.30 0.92 -6.15
C THR A 825 -40.26 -0.15 -5.86
N SER A 826 -40.30 -0.75 -4.67
CA SER A 826 -39.39 -1.83 -4.28
C SER A 826 -39.60 -3.09 -5.12
N VAL A 827 -40.84 -3.50 -5.34
CA VAL A 827 -41.17 -4.69 -6.16
C VAL A 827 -40.74 -4.51 -7.62
N TYR A 828 -41.12 -3.41 -8.27
CA TYR A 828 -40.76 -3.19 -9.66
C TYR A 828 -39.27 -2.98 -9.85
N ARG A 829 -38.57 -2.40 -8.86
CA ARG A 829 -37.11 -2.34 -8.86
C ARG A 829 -36.49 -3.73 -8.85
N LEU A 830 -37.01 -4.66 -8.05
CA LEU A 830 -36.52 -6.05 -8.02
C LEU A 830 -36.78 -6.78 -9.34
N LEU A 831 -37.93 -6.52 -9.98
CA LEU A 831 -38.26 -7.06 -11.29
C LEU A 831 -37.30 -6.59 -12.39
N LEU A 832 -36.67 -5.42 -12.26
CA LEU A 832 -35.63 -4.96 -13.19
C LEU A 832 -34.37 -5.84 -13.19
N PHE A 833 -34.11 -6.57 -12.10
CA PHE A 833 -32.99 -7.51 -11.99
C PHE A 833 -33.37 -8.96 -12.29
N SER A 834 -34.67 -9.23 -12.48
CA SER A 834 -35.19 -10.57 -12.77
C SER A 834 -35.19 -10.85 -14.28
N PRO A 835 -34.77 -12.04 -14.77
CA PRO A 835 -34.83 -12.35 -16.20
C PRO A 835 -36.29 -12.63 -16.63
N PRO A 836 -36.81 -11.94 -17.67
CA PRO A 836 -38.21 -12.05 -18.08
C PRO A 836 -38.58 -13.45 -18.62
N GLU A 837 -37.59 -14.24 -19.04
CA GLU A 837 -37.75 -15.60 -19.56
C GLU A 837 -38.35 -16.56 -18.53
N TYR A 838 -38.10 -16.31 -17.23
CA TYR A 838 -38.56 -17.17 -16.14
C TYR A 838 -39.97 -16.84 -15.64
N PHE A 839 -40.60 -15.80 -16.19
CA PHE A 839 -41.97 -15.46 -15.86
C PHE A 839 -42.96 -16.24 -16.71
N THR A 840 -43.98 -16.82 -16.08
CA THR A 840 -45.10 -17.43 -16.82
C THR A 840 -45.80 -16.36 -17.67
N LYS A 841 -46.45 -16.77 -18.77
CA LYS A 841 -47.22 -15.83 -19.60
C LYS A 841 -48.25 -15.06 -18.77
N THR A 842 -48.96 -15.75 -17.88
CA THR A 842 -49.95 -15.16 -16.98
C THR A 842 -49.32 -14.12 -16.04
N SER A 843 -48.25 -14.48 -15.32
CA SER A 843 -47.57 -13.56 -14.40
C SER A 843 -47.03 -12.31 -15.11
N ARG A 844 -46.50 -12.44 -16.33
CA ARG A 844 -46.06 -11.27 -17.12
C ARG A 844 -47.21 -10.34 -17.45
N ASN A 845 -48.32 -10.88 -17.95
CA ASN A 845 -49.49 -10.10 -18.31
C ASN A 845 -50.09 -9.36 -17.09
N ASP A 846 -50.15 -10.03 -15.94
CA ASP A 846 -50.65 -9.45 -14.69
C ASP A 846 -49.73 -8.34 -14.18
N LEU A 847 -48.41 -8.56 -14.15
CA LEU A 847 -47.43 -7.57 -13.72
C LEU A 847 -47.40 -6.33 -14.64
N VAL A 848 -47.55 -6.51 -15.96
CA VAL A 848 -47.65 -5.40 -16.92
C VAL A 848 -48.94 -4.61 -16.71
N ARG A 849 -50.08 -5.29 -16.56
CA ARG A 849 -51.37 -4.63 -16.29
C ARG A 849 -51.30 -3.78 -15.04
N ARG A 850 -50.76 -4.33 -13.95
CA ARG A 850 -50.61 -3.64 -12.67
C ARG A 850 -49.59 -2.50 -12.75
N ALA A 851 -48.52 -2.66 -13.52
CA ALA A 851 -47.52 -1.60 -13.75
C ALA A 851 -48.15 -0.39 -14.43
N LEU A 852 -49.01 -0.62 -15.43
CA LEU A 852 -49.73 0.45 -16.13
C LEU A 852 -50.75 1.15 -15.24
N LYS A 853 -51.45 0.39 -14.37
CA LYS A 853 -52.31 0.99 -13.32
C LYS A 853 -51.50 1.83 -12.33
N ALA A 854 -50.33 1.34 -11.89
CA ALA A 854 -49.44 2.06 -10.98
C ALA A 854 -48.88 3.34 -11.62
N ASP A 855 -48.42 3.29 -12.87
CA ASP A 855 -47.95 4.46 -13.62
C ASP A 855 -49.05 5.52 -13.74
N SER A 856 -50.28 5.10 -14.06
CA SER A 856 -51.43 6.01 -14.11
C SER A 856 -51.78 6.63 -12.77
N ARG A 857 -51.66 5.90 -11.66
CA ARG A 857 -51.97 6.46 -10.33
C ARG A 857 -50.88 7.42 -9.86
N LEU A 858 -49.61 7.08 -10.09
CA LEU A 858 -48.46 7.91 -9.70
C LEU A 858 -48.35 9.20 -10.51
N SER A 859 -48.81 9.20 -11.76
CA SER A 859 -48.79 10.36 -12.66
C SER A 859 -49.76 11.48 -12.27
N HIS A 860 -50.78 11.20 -11.46
CA HIS A 860 -51.80 12.18 -11.03
C HIS A 860 -51.49 12.91 -9.71
N PHE A 861 -50.35 12.64 -9.06
CA PHE A 861 -50.03 13.22 -7.75
C PHE A 861 -49.40 14.62 -7.85
N SER A 862 -50.11 15.65 -7.38
CA SER A 862 -49.55 16.96 -7.03
C SER A 862 -49.17 16.98 -5.54
N SER A 863 -47.99 16.45 -5.21
CA SER A 863 -47.53 16.30 -3.82
C SER A 863 -46.45 17.33 -3.44
N SER A 864 -46.03 17.32 -2.18
CA SER A 864 -44.95 18.17 -1.64
C SER A 864 -43.59 17.88 -2.30
N SER A 865 -42.61 18.79 -2.20
CA SER A 865 -41.32 18.70 -2.93
C SER A 865 -40.57 17.38 -2.75
N ASP A 866 -40.62 16.78 -1.57
CA ASP A 866 -39.89 15.54 -1.26
C ASP A 866 -40.64 14.29 -1.74
N GLU A 867 -41.97 14.30 -1.67
CA GLU A 867 -42.82 13.23 -2.21
C GLU A 867 -42.76 13.19 -3.75
N LEU A 868 -42.58 14.34 -4.39
CA LEU A 868 -42.43 14.43 -5.84
C LEU A 868 -41.20 13.67 -6.35
N LEU A 869 -40.04 13.78 -5.67
CA LEU A 869 -38.83 13.05 -6.07
C LEU A 869 -39.00 11.54 -5.95
N SER A 870 -39.61 11.06 -4.87
CA SER A 870 -39.89 9.63 -4.69
C SER A 870 -40.88 9.10 -5.73
N ASN A 871 -41.87 9.90 -6.12
CA ASN A 871 -42.82 9.55 -7.18
C ASN A 871 -42.15 9.50 -8.55
N PHE A 872 -41.26 10.44 -8.88
CA PHE A 872 -40.50 10.41 -10.13
C PHE A 872 -39.55 9.20 -10.22
N GLU A 873 -38.94 8.82 -9.11
CA GLU A 873 -38.14 7.60 -9.01
C GLU A 873 -39.00 6.35 -9.26
N ALA A 874 -40.16 6.26 -8.63
CA ALA A 874 -41.12 5.17 -8.83
C ALA A 874 -41.56 5.05 -10.29
N LEU A 875 -41.95 6.17 -10.91
CA LEU A 875 -42.33 6.24 -12.32
C LEU A 875 -41.20 5.79 -13.25
N SER A 876 -39.97 6.26 -13.02
CA SER A 876 -38.81 5.87 -13.83
C SER A 876 -38.61 4.35 -13.80
N ILE A 877 -38.67 3.74 -12.62
CA ILE A 877 -38.51 2.28 -12.45
C ILE A 877 -39.62 1.49 -13.16
N ILE A 878 -40.87 1.91 -12.99
CA ILE A 878 -42.03 1.25 -13.61
C ILE A 878 -41.93 1.35 -15.14
N ARG A 879 -41.57 2.51 -15.68
CA ARG A 879 -41.43 2.73 -17.13
C ARG A 879 -40.28 1.91 -17.71
N VAL A 880 -39.14 1.84 -17.04
CA VAL A 880 -38.03 0.96 -17.46
C VAL A 880 -38.47 -0.51 -17.45
N PHE A 881 -39.25 -0.93 -16.46
CA PHE A 881 -39.80 -2.30 -16.41
C PHE A 881 -40.74 -2.56 -17.60
N LEU A 882 -41.69 -1.66 -17.85
CA LEU A 882 -42.64 -1.76 -18.96
C LEU A 882 -41.92 -1.83 -20.31
N LYS A 883 -40.92 -0.96 -20.53
CA LYS A 883 -40.08 -0.99 -21.74
C LYS A 883 -39.42 -2.36 -21.90
N ARG A 884 -38.75 -2.85 -20.84
CA ARG A 884 -38.00 -4.11 -20.86
C ARG A 884 -38.90 -5.32 -21.15
N ILE A 885 -40.05 -5.41 -20.48
CA ILE A 885 -40.97 -6.53 -20.69
C ILE A 885 -41.62 -6.45 -22.07
N THR A 886 -41.99 -5.26 -22.53
CA THR A 886 -42.62 -5.12 -23.84
C THR A 886 -41.65 -5.48 -24.98
N LEU A 887 -40.39 -5.05 -24.90
CA LEU A 887 -39.34 -5.47 -25.84
C LEU A 887 -39.20 -7.00 -25.89
N HIS A 888 -39.30 -7.66 -24.74
CA HIS A 888 -39.18 -9.12 -24.67
C HIS A 888 -40.42 -9.85 -25.21
N ILE A 889 -41.63 -9.36 -24.96
CA ILE A 889 -42.88 -9.98 -25.46
C ILE A 889 -43.08 -9.69 -26.95
N GLY A 890 -42.59 -8.54 -27.44
CA GLY A 890 -42.70 -8.10 -28.84
C GLY A 890 -44.09 -7.63 -29.26
N SER A 891 -45.10 -7.75 -28.41
CA SER A 891 -46.45 -7.19 -28.59
C SER A 891 -47.14 -7.01 -27.23
N ILE A 892 -48.00 -6.01 -27.11
CA ILE A 892 -48.76 -5.74 -25.89
C ILE A 892 -50.18 -6.24 -26.10
N GLU A 893 -50.67 -7.12 -25.22
CA GLU A 893 -52.06 -7.64 -25.26
C GLU A 893 -53.10 -6.59 -24.77
N GLN A 894 -52.89 -5.29 -25.02
CA GLN A 894 -53.81 -4.21 -24.67
C GLN A 894 -54.64 -3.76 -25.88
N SER A 895 -55.83 -3.21 -25.62
CA SER A 895 -56.62 -2.65 -26.71
C SER A 895 -55.92 -1.41 -27.29
N PRO A 896 -55.99 -1.16 -28.61
CA PRO A 896 -55.40 0.03 -29.22
C PRO A 896 -55.90 1.34 -28.59
N ALA A 897 -57.13 1.36 -28.08
CA ALA A 897 -57.70 2.49 -27.38
C ALA A 897 -57.03 2.75 -26.03
N ASP A 898 -56.73 1.70 -25.26
CA ASP A 898 -56.02 1.82 -23.98
C ASP A 898 -54.59 2.31 -24.18
N LEU A 899 -53.92 1.82 -25.23
CA LEU A 899 -52.56 2.23 -25.57
C LEU A 899 -52.51 3.69 -26.04
N ALA A 900 -53.46 4.11 -26.87
CA ALA A 900 -53.58 5.51 -27.31
C ALA A 900 -53.81 6.45 -26.11
N ASN A 901 -54.70 6.08 -25.18
CA ASN A 901 -54.93 6.83 -23.95
C ASN A 901 -53.69 6.89 -23.06
N LEU A 902 -52.83 5.87 -23.11
CA LEU A 902 -51.58 5.85 -22.34
C LEU A 902 -50.52 6.74 -23.00
N ILE A 903 -50.38 6.72 -24.32
CA ILE A 903 -49.51 7.63 -25.07
C ILE A 903 -49.90 9.09 -24.80
N LEU A 904 -51.18 9.42 -24.90
CA LEU A 904 -51.68 10.77 -24.60
C LEU A 904 -51.31 11.21 -23.18
N ARG A 905 -51.47 10.32 -22.19
CA ARG A 905 -51.09 10.62 -20.80
C ARG A 905 -49.58 10.86 -20.62
N LEU A 906 -48.72 10.10 -21.31
CA LEU A 906 -47.28 10.29 -21.22
C LEU A 906 -46.84 11.62 -21.87
N LEU A 907 -47.55 12.05 -22.92
CA LEU A 907 -47.32 13.35 -23.58
C LEU A 907 -47.82 14.53 -22.73
N ASP A 908 -48.97 14.40 -22.07
CA ASP A 908 -49.55 15.45 -21.21
C ASP A 908 -48.66 15.78 -19.97
N GLN A 909 -47.77 14.87 -19.56
CA GLN A 909 -46.88 15.09 -18.42
C GLN A 909 -45.76 16.11 -18.67
N GLU A 910 -45.34 16.33 -19.93
CA GLU A 910 -44.32 17.33 -20.28
C GLU A 910 -44.85 18.77 -20.18
N GLU A 911 -46.17 18.99 -20.22
CA GLU A 911 -46.76 20.33 -20.16
C GLU A 911 -46.82 20.93 -18.73
N SER A 912 -46.43 20.16 -17.70
CA SER A 912 -46.43 20.62 -16.31
C SER A 912 -45.25 21.58 -16.01
N ASN A 913 -45.54 22.74 -15.40
CA ASN A 913 -44.54 23.80 -15.08
C ASN A 913 -43.47 23.41 -14.03
N THR A 914 -43.39 22.14 -13.61
CA THR A 914 -42.38 21.62 -12.69
C THR A 914 -41.20 21.02 -13.48
N PRO A 915 -39.94 21.33 -13.12
CA PRO A 915 -38.78 20.82 -13.87
C PRO A 915 -38.77 19.29 -13.88
N PHE A 916 -38.95 18.72 -15.08
CA PHE A 916 -38.98 17.28 -15.30
C PHE A 916 -37.57 16.70 -15.12
N PRO A 917 -37.36 15.71 -14.23
CA PRO A 917 -36.02 15.16 -14.01
C PRO A 917 -35.50 14.43 -15.25
N GLU A 918 -34.25 14.69 -15.62
CA GLU A 918 -33.60 14.09 -16.80
C GLU A 918 -33.56 12.54 -16.76
N PHE A 919 -33.57 11.94 -15.57
CA PHE A 919 -33.60 10.48 -15.41
C PHE A 919 -34.99 9.86 -15.67
N LEU A 920 -36.05 10.66 -15.79
CA LEU A 920 -37.41 10.22 -16.11
C LEU A 920 -37.77 10.46 -17.58
N SER A 921 -37.19 11.48 -18.23
CA SER A 921 -37.48 11.78 -19.64
C SER A 921 -37.10 10.63 -20.56
N THR A 922 -35.90 10.06 -20.40
CA THR A 922 -35.41 8.98 -21.27
C THR A 922 -36.31 7.73 -21.24
N PRO A 923 -36.63 7.13 -20.06
CA PRO A 923 -37.56 5.99 -20.02
C PRO A 923 -38.96 6.31 -20.56
N THR A 924 -39.40 7.56 -20.46
CA THR A 924 -40.73 7.99 -20.93
C THR A 924 -40.78 8.07 -22.45
N LEU A 925 -39.82 8.73 -23.08
CA LEU A 925 -39.69 8.83 -24.54
C LEU A 925 -39.49 7.45 -25.17
N ASP A 926 -38.63 6.63 -24.57
CA ASP A 926 -38.41 5.25 -24.99
C ASP A 926 -39.70 4.42 -25.01
N LEU A 927 -40.58 4.63 -24.04
CA LEU A 927 -41.85 3.92 -23.93
C LEU A 927 -42.86 4.42 -24.97
N ILE A 928 -42.91 5.73 -25.21
CA ILE A 928 -43.74 6.34 -26.26
C ILE A 928 -43.36 5.80 -27.63
N ASP A 929 -42.06 5.81 -27.97
CA ASP A 929 -41.55 5.28 -29.24
C ASP A 929 -41.94 3.81 -29.42
N LEU A 930 -41.78 3.03 -28.35
CA LEU A 930 -42.10 1.61 -28.37
C LEU A 930 -43.60 1.32 -28.51
N TYR A 931 -44.45 2.13 -27.90
CA TYR A 931 -45.91 2.02 -28.03
C TYR A 931 -46.42 2.51 -29.38
N LEU A 932 -45.82 3.55 -29.96
CA LEU A 932 -46.11 3.98 -31.32
C LEU A 932 -45.80 2.87 -32.33
N LEU A 933 -44.67 2.18 -32.19
CA LEU A 933 -44.32 1.00 -33.00
C LEU A 933 -45.26 -0.19 -32.83
N CYS A 934 -46.03 -0.25 -31.74
CA CYS A 934 -47.01 -1.30 -31.50
C CYS A 934 -48.41 -0.95 -32.07
N VAL A 935 -48.71 0.34 -32.27
CA VAL A 935 -49.99 0.84 -32.82
C VAL A 935 -49.95 0.98 -34.34
N PHE A 936 -48.82 1.47 -34.87
CA PHE A 936 -48.56 1.73 -36.28
C PHE A 936 -47.63 0.67 -36.86
#